data_AF-A0A832GYL6-F1
#
_entry.id   AF-A0A832GYL6-F1
#
_cell.length_a   1.000
_cell.length_b   1.000
_cell.length_c   1.000
_cell.angle_alpha   90.00
_cell.angle_beta   90.00
_cell.angle_gamma   90.00
#
_symmetry.space_group_name_H-M   'P 1'
#
loop_
_entity.id
_entity.type
_entity.pdbx_description
1 polymer ?
#
loop_
_entity_poly.entity_id
_entity_poly.type
_entity_poly.pdbx_seq_one_letter_code
_entity_poly.pdbx_strand_id
1 'polypeptide(L)'
;MKPRADSKKVALLKQIEEKWQRRWAEARVFEPEPVEGKPKFFITFPYPYVNAYPHLGSAFTALRNDIMARYKRMKGFNVLFPQGWHATGSPIVAAALRVREGDPRQIGILKSMGIPESEIAKFAEPEHWVRFFCKEWKRDFQRFGLSIDWRREFHTTYLNPPYSKFIQWQYNRLRGKGLIAKGTHPVVWCPKEGKVVGDHDRPDEYAGIGPEEVAIIKFRGEDGLVYPCLTYRPETVYGAVNVWVRPDYEYLIAEVDGEPWVLGEYGARELADQRHAVRVVGRVRGRDLVGRWVSNPVTGWRVPVLPALFVEPDQGTGVVMSVPAHAPYDYAALMDLKRGLASEYGLSGEIVEGVKPVPIIKLEGYGEAPAATIVERLGVKSQLDREKLDEATREIYSKEFYNGVLGEVFGKHAGKRVAEAKNEVVAELVEKGVALKHYTLPKPVYCRCGARTHVKIVEDQWFLRYSDPEWKRLAHECIDKMRFLPESIREYFHKQVDWYGDWACTHKRELGTPLPWDPSWVLESLSDSTIYMAYYVLAKYLQHPEEYGISWEKLDDSFFDYVLLGEGDPRAVAERLGVSVELIERIRREFLYWYPVDMRISGKDLMPNHLVFFIFHHVAIFPPEHWPRGIGVNGWVNVAGEKMSKSKGNFILLREALEWWGADATRFAEAYAGNSGLDDANFEPEIADRAVDVLLEWYEFAVNNYGKGREERLPIDDWFESILHRTLKEVEECMERADFKDALIKGFFNLQNAFRWYLRRCGEPNKELLKEFIEVQTLILTPFTPHICEEIWEKLGKSGFASLAPWPEPKLERVKPEAEAAEEIVRSVLEDAREVLALVKGTPREVLLVVAAEWKYEFAKRASEQVGKGVPLREALRLALSQLEPSLRKQAGKLVEMYAKNPSLLRLLVPRQVEYEALSSASSFYERELGVKVRVLREEGAGEIGKVPLPARPAILVR
;
A
#
# COMPACT_ATOMS: atom_id res chain seq x y z
N MET A 1 17.49 -7.18 17.45
CA MET A 1 18.42 -6.05 17.25
C MET A 1 18.49 -5.25 18.55
N LYS A 2 19.66 -4.73 18.95
CA LYS A 2 19.77 -3.80 20.09
C LYS A 2 20.15 -2.42 19.56
N PRO A 3 19.48 -1.33 20.00
CA PRO A 3 19.83 0.03 19.61
C PRO A 3 21.25 0.38 20.03
N ARG A 4 21.92 1.26 19.28
CA ARG A 4 23.28 1.75 19.56
C ARG A 4 23.31 3.20 20.04
N ALA A 5 22.16 3.89 20.04
CA ALA A 5 22.03 5.25 20.54
C ALA A 5 22.53 5.41 21.99
N ASP A 6 23.13 6.58 22.28
CA ASP A 6 23.59 6.92 23.63
C ASP A 6 22.39 7.05 24.58
N SER A 7 22.37 6.23 25.63
CA SER A 7 21.25 6.15 26.57
C SER A 7 20.98 7.45 27.32
N LYS A 8 22.00 8.30 27.56
CA LYS A 8 21.82 9.61 28.19
C LYS A 8 21.13 10.59 27.25
N LYS A 9 21.51 10.56 25.97
CA LYS A 9 20.87 11.38 24.92
C LYS A 9 19.42 10.97 24.70
N VAL A 10 19.14 9.67 24.64
CA VAL A 10 17.77 9.14 24.57
C VAL A 10 16.96 9.56 25.79
N ALA A 11 17.52 9.50 27.00
CA ALA A 11 16.84 9.94 28.21
C ALA A 11 16.49 11.44 28.17
N LEU A 12 17.38 12.28 27.65
CA LEU A 12 17.13 13.71 27.47
C LEU A 12 15.98 13.98 26.48
N LEU A 13 15.98 13.30 25.32
CA LEU A 13 14.86 13.41 24.37
C LEU A 13 13.53 13.01 25.02
N LYS A 14 13.49 11.87 25.72
CA LYS A 14 12.29 11.41 26.42
C LYS A 14 11.78 12.40 27.47
N GLN A 15 12.69 13.10 28.16
CA GLN A 15 12.31 14.15 29.12
C GLN A 15 11.65 15.34 28.42
N ILE A 16 12.18 15.77 27.27
CA ILE A 16 11.59 16.82 26.43
C ILE A 16 10.22 16.35 25.92
N GLU A 17 10.11 15.12 25.43
CA GLU A 17 8.88 14.52 24.94
C GLU A 17 7.78 14.53 26.01
N GLU A 18 8.08 14.04 27.22
CA GLU A 18 7.12 14.02 28.33
C GLU A 18 6.64 15.42 28.72
N LYS A 19 7.55 16.41 28.76
CA LYS A 19 7.22 17.81 29.04
C LYS A 19 6.19 18.34 28.04
N TRP A 20 6.42 18.14 26.74
CA TRP A 20 5.55 18.70 25.70
C TRP A 20 4.26 17.92 25.51
N GLN A 21 4.26 16.60 25.67
CA GLN A 21 3.05 15.79 25.69
C GLN A 21 2.10 16.24 26.81
N ARG A 22 2.63 16.49 28.01
CA ARG A 22 1.85 17.03 29.14
C ARG A 22 1.30 18.41 28.81
N ARG A 23 2.13 19.34 28.31
CA ARG A 23 1.70 20.71 27.99
C ARG A 23 0.63 20.76 26.89
N TRP A 24 0.76 19.95 25.84
CA TRP A 24 -0.26 19.88 24.79
C TRP A 24 -1.59 19.35 25.32
N ALA A 25 -1.56 18.37 26.23
CA ALA A 25 -2.77 17.82 26.86
C ALA A 25 -3.43 18.84 27.79
N GLU A 26 -2.66 19.51 28.65
CA GLU A 26 -3.16 20.56 29.56
C GLU A 26 -3.78 21.74 28.79
N ALA A 27 -3.14 22.15 27.70
CA ALA A 27 -3.63 23.23 26.83
C ALA A 27 -4.64 22.77 25.77
N ARG A 28 -4.98 21.47 25.71
CA ARG A 28 -5.94 20.89 24.75
C ARG A 28 -5.67 21.29 23.29
N VAL A 29 -4.39 21.32 22.92
CA VAL A 29 -3.91 21.90 21.64
C VAL A 29 -4.51 21.22 20.41
N PHE A 30 -4.82 19.93 20.51
CA PHE A 30 -5.32 19.11 19.41
C PHE A 30 -6.82 18.76 19.53
N GLU A 31 -7.56 19.53 20.33
CA GLU A 31 -9.01 19.40 20.50
C GLU A 31 -9.75 20.53 19.75
N PRO A 32 -9.86 20.47 18.41
CA PRO A 32 -10.44 21.56 17.64
C PRO A 32 -11.95 21.67 17.86
N GLU A 33 -12.44 22.91 17.76
CA GLU A 33 -13.86 23.24 17.67
C GLU A 33 -14.15 23.86 16.30
N PRO A 34 -15.37 23.76 15.74
CA PRO A 34 -15.75 24.48 14.53
C PRO A 34 -15.50 25.99 14.65
N VAL A 35 -14.81 26.57 13.67
CA VAL A 35 -14.53 28.02 13.61
C VAL A 35 -15.03 28.56 12.28
N GLU A 36 -16.01 29.46 12.33
CA GLU A 36 -16.60 30.09 11.15
C GLU A 36 -15.54 30.85 10.33
N GLY A 37 -15.60 30.73 9.00
CA GLY A 37 -14.65 31.35 8.08
C GLY A 37 -13.26 30.71 8.01
N LYS A 38 -12.89 29.82 8.94
CA LYS A 38 -11.61 29.11 8.92
C LYS A 38 -11.70 27.83 8.08
N PRO A 39 -10.83 27.61 7.08
CA PRO A 39 -10.87 26.39 6.27
C PRO A 39 -10.56 25.18 7.14
N LYS A 40 -11.37 24.13 7.03
CA LYS A 40 -11.21 22.89 7.78
C LYS A 40 -10.38 21.86 7.02
N PHE A 41 -9.73 20.95 7.75
CA PHE A 41 -9.06 19.78 7.20
C PHE A 41 -9.32 18.57 8.10
N PHE A 42 -10.14 17.64 7.62
CA PHE A 42 -10.49 16.41 8.30
C PHE A 42 -9.74 15.23 7.67
N ILE A 43 -8.77 14.69 8.42
CA ILE A 43 -7.93 13.58 7.99
C ILE A 43 -8.16 12.35 8.86
N THR A 44 -8.14 11.16 8.23
CA THR A 44 -8.37 9.90 8.95
C THR A 44 -7.35 8.82 8.62
N PHE A 45 -6.87 8.16 9.67
CA PHE A 45 -6.18 6.88 9.62
C PHE A 45 -7.21 5.74 9.73
N PRO A 46 -7.15 4.69 8.90
CA PRO A 46 -7.90 3.46 9.14
C PRO A 46 -7.64 2.94 10.55
N TYR A 47 -8.69 2.80 11.35
CA TYR A 47 -8.54 2.32 12.72
C TYR A 47 -7.90 0.91 12.76
N PRO A 48 -6.90 0.68 13.62
CA PRO A 48 -6.17 -0.58 13.62
C PRO A 48 -6.97 -1.67 14.33
N TYR A 49 -6.75 -2.93 13.94
CA TYR A 49 -7.26 -4.08 14.69
C TYR A 49 -6.56 -4.19 16.05
N VAL A 50 -7.34 -4.29 17.13
CA VAL A 50 -6.83 -4.33 18.52
C VAL A 50 -6.65 -5.75 19.04
N ASN A 51 -5.90 -6.57 18.31
CA ASN A 51 -5.58 -7.96 18.69
C ASN A 51 -4.12 -8.16 19.18
N ALA A 52 -3.29 -7.13 19.11
CA ALA A 52 -1.90 -7.11 19.55
C ALA A 52 -1.44 -5.66 19.81
N TYR A 53 -0.22 -5.47 20.32
CA TYR A 53 0.41 -4.14 20.41
C TYR A 53 0.74 -3.55 19.02
N PRO A 54 0.78 -2.21 18.89
CA PRO A 54 1.22 -1.55 17.66
C PRO A 54 2.67 -1.91 17.30
N HIS A 55 2.93 -2.14 16.02
CA HIS A 55 4.26 -2.31 15.45
C HIS A 55 4.63 -1.14 14.53
N LEU A 56 5.90 -1.06 14.10
CA LEU A 56 6.38 0.03 13.22
C LEU A 56 5.53 0.19 11.95
N GLY A 57 5.13 -0.88 11.28
CA GLY A 57 4.21 -0.77 10.12
C GLY A 57 2.90 0.02 10.37
N SER A 58 2.26 -0.19 11.54
CA SER A 58 1.08 0.59 11.92
C SER A 58 1.43 2.02 12.36
N ALA A 59 2.57 2.19 13.03
CA ALA A 59 3.06 3.50 13.47
C ALA A 59 3.41 4.39 12.26
N PHE A 60 4.09 3.84 11.25
CA PHE A 60 4.42 4.51 10.01
C PHE A 60 3.17 5.08 9.31
N THR A 61 2.11 4.29 9.16
CA THR A 61 0.88 4.77 8.50
C THR A 61 0.16 5.83 9.35
N ALA A 62 0.15 5.68 10.68
CA ALA A 62 -0.42 6.68 11.58
C ALA A 62 0.39 8.00 11.58
N LEU A 63 1.72 7.92 11.57
CA LEU A 63 2.64 9.05 11.52
C LEU A 63 2.41 9.89 10.26
N ARG A 64 2.17 9.26 9.11
CA ARG A 64 1.91 9.97 7.85
C ARG A 64 0.65 10.83 7.92
N ASN A 65 -0.39 10.34 8.58
CA ASN A 65 -1.59 11.14 8.85
C ASN A 65 -1.27 12.32 9.80
N ASP A 66 -0.47 12.09 10.84
CA ASP A 66 -0.08 13.13 11.80
C ASP A 66 0.81 14.23 11.19
N ILE A 67 1.80 13.86 10.36
CA ILE A 67 2.64 14.83 9.64
C ILE A 67 1.77 15.73 8.76
N MET A 68 0.85 15.15 7.99
CA MET A 68 -0.09 15.92 7.16
C MET A 68 -1.01 16.79 8.03
N ALA A 69 -1.53 16.28 9.14
CA ALA A 69 -2.38 17.03 10.06
C ALA A 69 -1.65 18.25 10.65
N ARG A 70 -0.41 18.07 11.12
CA ARG A 70 0.44 19.14 11.65
C ARG A 70 0.78 20.17 10.58
N TYR A 71 1.20 19.73 9.40
CA TYR A 71 1.48 20.61 8.28
C TYR A 71 0.26 21.46 7.89
N LYS A 72 -0.92 20.85 7.73
CA LYS A 72 -2.15 21.59 7.41
C LYS A 72 -2.55 22.57 8.52
N ARG A 73 -2.33 22.22 9.79
CA ARG A 73 -2.55 23.11 10.93
C ARG A 73 -1.67 24.36 10.83
N MET A 74 -0.39 24.17 10.49
CA MET A 74 0.56 25.27 10.26
C MET A 74 0.20 26.10 9.01
N LYS A 75 -0.41 25.50 7.97
CA LYS A 75 -0.98 26.22 6.82
C LYS A 75 -2.29 26.96 7.12
N GLY A 76 -2.68 27.06 8.40
CA GLY A 76 -3.83 27.84 8.84
C GLY A 76 -5.17 27.09 8.83
N PHE A 77 -5.19 25.80 8.51
CA PHE A 77 -6.42 25.00 8.56
C PHE A 77 -6.85 24.72 10.00
N ASN A 78 -8.15 24.62 10.22
CA ASN A 78 -8.70 23.99 11.42
C ASN A 78 -8.67 22.47 11.21
N VAL A 79 -7.84 21.75 11.95
CA VAL A 79 -7.53 20.34 11.64
C VAL A 79 -8.16 19.40 12.64
N LEU A 80 -8.98 18.46 12.13
CA LEU A 80 -9.48 17.32 12.90
C LEU A 80 -8.74 16.06 12.47
N PHE A 81 -8.03 15.46 13.44
CA PHE A 81 -7.43 14.13 13.33
C PHE A 81 -7.89 13.28 14.52
N PRO A 82 -8.90 12.41 14.35
CA PRO A 82 -9.43 11.57 15.42
C PRO A 82 -8.90 10.13 15.31
N GLN A 83 -9.17 9.31 16.33
CA GLN A 83 -8.72 7.92 16.38
C GLN A 83 -9.80 7.00 16.96
N GLY A 84 -10.00 5.84 16.35
CA GLY A 84 -10.88 4.77 16.85
C GLY A 84 -10.15 3.42 16.81
N TRP A 85 -10.81 2.37 17.28
CA TRP A 85 -10.20 1.05 17.45
C TRP A 85 -11.08 -0.06 16.88
N HIS A 86 -10.51 -0.89 16.00
CA HIS A 86 -11.27 -1.91 15.31
C HIS A 86 -11.22 -3.25 16.05
N ALA A 87 -12.36 -3.73 16.52
CA ALA A 87 -12.51 -4.98 17.25
C ALA A 87 -13.48 -5.98 16.60
N THR A 88 -14.11 -5.60 15.48
CA THR A 88 -15.03 -6.44 14.73
C THR A 88 -14.28 -7.59 14.05
N GLY A 89 -14.86 -8.79 14.04
CA GLY A 89 -14.35 -9.98 13.35
C GLY A 89 -13.96 -11.16 14.25
N SER A 90 -13.60 -12.27 13.60
CA SER A 90 -13.20 -13.54 14.21
C SER A 90 -11.84 -13.61 14.92
N PRO A 91 -10.77 -12.83 14.57
CA PRO A 91 -9.42 -13.12 15.07
C PRO A 91 -9.30 -13.04 16.60
N ILE A 92 -9.97 -12.08 17.23
CA ILE A 92 -9.97 -11.92 18.69
C ILE A 92 -10.70 -13.10 19.36
N VAL A 93 -11.87 -13.48 18.85
CA VAL A 93 -12.65 -14.62 19.37
C VAL A 93 -11.86 -15.91 19.25
N ALA A 94 -11.21 -16.15 18.10
CA ALA A 94 -10.39 -17.33 17.86
C ALA A 94 -9.12 -17.36 18.74
N ALA A 95 -8.53 -16.21 19.05
CA ALA A 95 -7.39 -16.13 19.97
C ALA A 95 -7.83 -16.38 21.43
N ALA A 96 -8.98 -15.84 21.83
CA ALA A 96 -9.54 -16.03 23.16
C ALA A 96 -9.89 -17.51 23.42
N LEU A 97 -10.51 -18.17 22.45
CA LEU A 97 -10.80 -19.61 22.51
C LEU A 97 -9.51 -20.43 22.75
N ARG A 98 -8.43 -20.13 22.03
CA ARG A 98 -7.14 -20.83 22.19
C ARG A 98 -6.52 -20.62 23.57
N VAL A 99 -6.66 -19.42 24.14
CA VAL A 99 -6.23 -19.18 25.54
C VAL A 99 -7.08 -20.01 26.51
N ARG A 100 -8.40 -20.07 26.30
CA ARG A 100 -9.32 -20.87 27.12
C ARG A 100 -9.03 -22.37 27.04
N GLU A 101 -8.62 -22.86 25.89
CA GLU A 101 -8.22 -24.26 25.67
C GLU A 101 -6.79 -24.57 26.17
N GLY A 102 -6.05 -23.57 26.64
CA GLY A 102 -4.69 -23.75 27.15
C GLY A 102 -3.64 -23.95 26.06
N ASP A 103 -3.86 -23.45 24.83
CA ASP A 103 -2.90 -23.57 23.72
C ASP A 103 -1.53 -22.94 24.10
N PRO A 104 -0.46 -23.75 24.26
CA PRO A 104 0.85 -23.25 24.66
C PRO A 104 1.43 -22.22 23.69
N ARG A 105 1.07 -22.29 22.40
CA ARG A 105 1.55 -21.35 21.38
C ARG A 105 0.93 -19.97 21.58
N GLN A 106 -0.39 -19.91 21.73
CA GLN A 106 -1.10 -18.65 21.93
C GLN A 106 -0.71 -17.99 23.26
N ILE A 107 -0.61 -18.77 24.33
CA ILE A 107 -0.13 -18.29 25.63
C ILE A 107 1.33 -17.80 25.54
N GLY A 108 2.20 -18.54 24.84
CA GLY A 108 3.58 -18.15 24.59
C GLY A 108 3.70 -16.81 23.84
N ILE A 109 2.80 -16.54 22.88
CA ILE A 109 2.75 -15.25 22.18
C ILE A 109 2.44 -14.12 23.14
N LEU A 110 1.42 -14.25 24.01
CA LEU A 110 1.09 -13.21 24.99
C LEU A 110 2.24 -12.96 25.98
N LYS A 111 2.90 -14.02 26.46
CA LYS A 111 4.11 -13.90 27.31
C LYS A 111 5.24 -13.18 26.59
N SER A 112 5.47 -13.51 25.31
CA SER A 112 6.52 -12.87 24.50
C SER A 112 6.32 -11.37 24.28
N MET A 113 5.06 -10.90 24.38
CA MET A 113 4.72 -9.48 24.34
C MET A 113 4.96 -8.77 25.69
N GLY A 114 5.41 -9.49 26.73
CA GLY A 114 5.61 -8.96 28.08
C GLY A 114 4.34 -8.82 28.90
N ILE A 115 3.24 -9.51 28.51
CA ILE A 115 2.00 -9.51 29.29
C ILE A 115 2.17 -10.42 30.53
N PRO A 116 1.92 -9.92 31.76
CA PRO A 116 2.09 -10.71 32.98
C PRO A 116 1.19 -11.95 33.01
N GLU A 117 1.67 -13.05 33.61
CA GLU A 117 0.88 -14.29 33.71
C GLU A 117 -0.46 -14.10 34.43
N SER A 118 -0.52 -13.20 35.40
CA SER A 118 -1.76 -12.84 36.11
C SER A 118 -2.84 -12.26 35.19
N GLU A 119 -2.42 -11.67 34.06
CA GLU A 119 -3.32 -11.03 33.10
C GLU A 119 -3.72 -12.00 31.97
N ILE A 120 -2.84 -12.94 31.60
CA ILE A 120 -3.05 -13.90 30.50
C ILE A 120 -4.35 -14.69 30.66
N ALA A 121 -4.69 -15.12 31.88
CA ALA A 121 -5.92 -15.89 32.13
C ALA A 121 -7.20 -15.13 31.69
N LYS A 122 -7.20 -13.80 31.79
CA LYS A 122 -8.35 -12.96 31.42
C LYS A 122 -8.56 -12.88 29.90
N PHE A 123 -7.53 -13.17 29.10
CA PHE A 123 -7.62 -13.25 27.64
C PHE A 123 -8.39 -14.49 27.15
N ALA A 124 -8.91 -15.34 28.03
CA ALA A 124 -9.92 -16.33 27.66
C ALA A 124 -11.24 -15.67 27.20
N GLU A 125 -11.49 -14.42 27.60
CA GLU A 125 -12.69 -13.64 27.25
C GLU A 125 -12.37 -12.60 26.16
N PRO A 126 -13.03 -12.61 24.98
CA PRO A 126 -12.79 -11.68 23.88
C PRO A 126 -12.86 -10.20 24.28
N GLU A 127 -13.76 -9.83 25.18
CA GLU A 127 -13.98 -8.46 25.66
C GLU A 127 -12.75 -7.92 26.41
N HIS A 128 -11.99 -8.80 27.06
CA HIS A 128 -10.76 -8.40 27.72
C HIS A 128 -9.69 -7.97 26.71
N TRP A 129 -9.59 -8.66 25.57
CA TRP A 129 -8.68 -8.26 24.48
C TRP A 129 -8.96 -6.84 24.02
N VAL A 130 -10.24 -6.55 23.74
CA VAL A 130 -10.67 -5.23 23.24
C VAL A 130 -10.30 -4.15 24.23
N ARG A 131 -10.70 -4.30 25.50
CA ARG A 131 -10.42 -3.28 26.54
C ARG A 131 -8.93 -3.09 26.79
N PHE A 132 -8.17 -4.20 26.86
CA PHE A 132 -6.74 -4.17 27.12
C PHE A 132 -5.99 -3.49 25.97
N PHE A 133 -6.19 -3.96 24.74
CA PHE A 133 -5.44 -3.43 23.61
C PHE A 133 -5.88 -2.02 23.21
N CYS A 134 -7.16 -1.65 23.30
CA CYS A 134 -7.56 -0.24 23.06
C CYS A 134 -6.80 0.72 23.99
N LYS A 135 -6.73 0.38 25.29
CA LYS A 135 -5.98 1.18 26.29
C LYS A 135 -4.49 1.27 25.95
N GLU A 136 -3.88 0.16 25.57
CA GLU A 136 -2.45 0.10 25.31
C GLU A 136 -2.06 0.77 23.98
N TRP A 137 -2.91 0.67 22.95
CA TRP A 137 -2.75 1.42 21.70
C TRP A 137 -2.85 2.93 21.94
N LYS A 138 -3.87 3.39 22.69
CA LYS A 138 -4.00 4.79 23.08
C LYS A 138 -2.73 5.29 23.77
N ARG A 139 -2.24 4.54 24.77
CA ARG A 139 -1.03 4.89 25.50
C ARG A 139 0.19 5.03 24.59
N ASP A 140 0.42 4.07 23.70
CA ASP A 140 1.57 4.10 22.80
C ASP A 140 1.46 5.23 21.77
N PHE A 141 0.26 5.54 21.27
CA PHE A 141 0.01 6.66 20.35
C PHE A 141 0.16 8.03 21.01
N GLN A 142 -0.24 8.16 22.29
CA GLN A 142 0.01 9.37 23.08
C GLN A 142 1.51 9.59 23.31
N ARG A 143 2.25 8.53 23.65
CA ARG A 143 3.71 8.58 23.81
C ARG A 143 4.45 8.86 22.50
N PHE A 144 3.88 8.47 21.37
CA PHE A 144 4.39 8.79 20.04
C PHE A 144 4.11 10.25 19.62
N GLY A 145 3.32 10.99 20.40
CA GLY A 145 3.05 12.41 20.20
C GLY A 145 2.13 12.71 19.02
N LEU A 146 1.21 11.81 18.68
CA LEU A 146 0.24 12.05 17.61
C LEU A 146 -0.75 13.17 18.00
N SER A 147 -1.07 14.06 17.07
CA SER A 147 -1.94 15.23 17.25
C SER A 147 -3.43 14.88 17.17
N ILE A 148 -3.84 13.88 17.96
CA ILE A 148 -5.19 13.29 17.97
C ILE A 148 -6.14 14.02 18.92
N ASP A 149 -7.38 14.24 18.48
CA ASP A 149 -8.50 14.63 19.37
C ASP A 149 -9.06 13.39 20.09
N TRP A 150 -8.58 13.15 21.31
CA TRP A 150 -8.95 11.97 22.10
C TRP A 150 -10.40 11.98 22.61
N ARG A 151 -11.12 13.10 22.53
CA ARG A 151 -12.55 13.15 22.89
C ARG A 151 -13.41 12.35 21.91
N ARG A 152 -12.88 12.06 20.72
CA ARG A 152 -13.57 11.31 19.65
C ARG A 152 -13.15 9.85 19.59
N GLU A 153 -12.48 9.37 20.62
CA GLU A 153 -12.07 7.97 20.75
C GLU A 153 -13.28 7.06 20.90
N PHE A 154 -13.27 5.93 20.19
CA PHE A 154 -14.24 4.86 20.35
C PHE A 154 -13.64 3.52 19.89
N HIS A 155 -14.31 2.42 20.23
CA HIS A 155 -14.03 1.10 19.65
C HIS A 155 -15.27 0.52 18.97
N THR A 156 -15.11 -0.42 18.04
CA THR A 156 -16.24 -1.03 17.32
C THR A 156 -16.92 -2.14 18.12
N THR A 157 -17.89 -2.83 17.50
CA THR A 157 -18.70 -3.94 18.03
C THR A 157 -19.87 -3.53 18.92
N TYR A 158 -20.71 -4.50 19.30
CA TYR A 158 -21.77 -4.34 20.30
C TYR A 158 -21.27 -3.90 21.69
N LEU A 159 -19.97 -4.01 21.97
CA LEU A 159 -19.35 -3.52 23.21
C LEU A 159 -19.38 -1.98 23.30
N ASN A 160 -19.61 -1.30 22.17
CA ASN A 160 -19.89 0.13 22.11
C ASN A 160 -21.31 0.36 21.55
N PRO A 161 -22.35 0.35 22.41
CA PRO A 161 -23.74 0.45 21.97
C PRO A 161 -24.04 1.65 21.06
N PRO A 162 -23.59 2.90 21.34
CA PRO A 162 -23.86 4.02 20.43
C PRO A 162 -23.18 3.86 19.05
N TYR A 163 -22.00 3.25 18.95
CA TYR A 163 -21.40 2.90 17.65
C TYR A 163 -22.22 1.83 16.93
N SER A 164 -22.66 0.81 17.67
CA SER A 164 -23.52 -0.24 17.12
C SER A 164 -24.83 0.32 16.56
N LYS A 165 -25.44 1.30 17.24
CA LYS A 165 -26.63 2.03 16.73
C LYS A 165 -26.36 2.79 15.44
N PHE A 166 -25.20 3.44 15.32
CA PHE A 166 -24.78 4.11 14.09
C PHE A 166 -24.64 3.12 12.91
N ILE A 167 -24.03 1.95 13.14
CA ILE A 167 -23.91 0.92 12.12
C ILE A 167 -25.29 0.31 11.77
N GLN A 168 -26.16 0.10 12.76
CA GLN A 168 -27.53 -0.35 12.52
C GLN A 168 -28.30 0.61 11.61
N TRP A 169 -28.21 1.92 11.87
CA TRP A 169 -28.78 2.96 11.01
C TRP A 169 -28.24 2.88 9.58
N GLN A 170 -26.91 2.79 9.42
CA GLN A 170 -26.28 2.67 8.10
C GLN A 170 -26.89 1.52 7.29
N TYR A 171 -27.02 0.35 7.90
CA TYR A 171 -27.51 -0.84 7.22
C TYR A 171 -29.03 -0.80 6.99
N ASN A 172 -29.81 -0.18 7.86
CA ASN A 172 -31.23 0.11 7.59
C ASN A 172 -31.38 0.99 6.34
N ARG A 173 -30.54 2.02 6.17
CA ARG A 173 -30.54 2.88 4.97
C ARG A 173 -30.15 2.12 3.71
N LEU A 174 -29.08 1.32 3.75
CA LEU A 174 -28.67 0.50 2.61
C LEU A 174 -29.75 -0.51 2.20
N ARG A 175 -30.42 -1.13 3.18
CA ARG A 175 -31.55 -2.02 2.93
C ARG A 175 -32.74 -1.29 2.32
N GLY A 176 -33.07 -0.09 2.83
CA GLY A 176 -34.15 0.75 2.30
C GLY A 176 -33.92 1.16 0.84
N LYS A 177 -32.66 1.23 0.40
CA LYS A 177 -32.26 1.47 -1.01
C LYS A 177 -32.19 0.22 -1.88
N GLY A 178 -32.49 -0.97 -1.34
CA GLY A 178 -32.40 -2.24 -2.10
C GLY A 178 -30.96 -2.68 -2.41
N LEU A 179 -29.98 -2.14 -1.69
CA LEU A 179 -28.54 -2.45 -1.85
C LEU A 179 -28.08 -3.64 -1.00
N ILE A 180 -28.99 -4.22 -0.21
CA ILE A 180 -28.75 -5.43 0.57
C ILE A 180 -29.65 -6.54 0.03
N ALA A 181 -29.05 -7.69 -0.30
CA ALA A 181 -29.74 -8.89 -0.73
C ALA A 181 -29.45 -10.06 0.19
N LYS A 182 -30.38 -11.03 0.21
CA LYS A 182 -30.17 -12.32 0.83
C LYS A 182 -30.05 -13.35 -0.29
N GLY A 183 -29.02 -14.18 -0.25
CA GLY A 183 -28.75 -15.14 -1.31
C GLY A 183 -28.00 -16.35 -0.81
N THR A 184 -27.58 -17.17 -1.76
CA THR A 184 -26.75 -18.34 -1.52
C THR A 184 -25.32 -18.04 -1.91
N HIS A 185 -24.35 -18.39 -1.07
CA HIS A 185 -22.94 -18.20 -1.38
C HIS A 185 -22.15 -19.50 -1.20
N PRO A 186 -21.25 -19.86 -2.14
CA PRO A 186 -20.21 -20.81 -1.83
C PRO A 186 -19.21 -20.17 -0.87
N VAL A 187 -18.93 -20.86 0.24
CA VAL A 187 -17.96 -20.40 1.25
C VAL A 187 -16.98 -21.51 1.59
N VAL A 188 -15.77 -21.12 1.99
CA VAL A 188 -14.83 -22.04 2.63
C VAL A 188 -15.41 -22.39 4.01
N TRP A 189 -15.63 -23.68 4.26
CA TRP A 189 -16.30 -24.16 5.46
C TRP A 189 -15.40 -25.07 6.29
N CYS A 190 -15.39 -24.85 7.61
CA CYS A 190 -14.74 -25.76 8.55
C CYS A 190 -15.76 -26.75 9.10
N PRO A 191 -15.70 -28.04 8.75
CA PRO A 191 -16.63 -29.04 9.29
C PRO A 191 -16.45 -29.25 10.79
N LYS A 192 -15.24 -29.03 11.34
CA LYS A 192 -14.93 -29.23 12.76
C LYS A 192 -15.52 -28.13 13.64
N GLU A 193 -15.39 -26.87 13.22
CA GLU A 193 -15.90 -25.72 13.97
C GLU A 193 -17.34 -25.35 13.60
N GLY A 194 -17.86 -25.88 12.49
CA GLY A 194 -19.20 -25.59 11.99
C GLY A 194 -19.38 -24.11 11.65
N LYS A 195 -18.38 -23.49 10.99
CA LYS A 195 -18.37 -22.07 10.64
C LYS A 195 -17.75 -21.82 9.27
N VAL A 196 -18.04 -20.64 8.72
CA VAL A 196 -17.34 -20.07 7.56
C VAL A 196 -15.91 -19.71 7.97
N VAL A 197 -14.95 -19.99 7.10
CA VAL A 197 -13.52 -19.73 7.32
C VAL A 197 -13.09 -18.58 6.41
N GLY A 198 -12.96 -17.38 6.97
CA GLY A 198 -12.38 -16.23 6.25
C GLY A 198 -10.86 -16.35 6.10
N ASP A 199 -10.24 -15.44 5.33
CA ASP A 199 -8.78 -15.39 5.14
C ASP A 199 -7.98 -15.32 6.44
N HIS A 200 -8.53 -14.70 7.48
CA HIS A 200 -7.86 -14.60 8.77
C HIS A 200 -7.98 -15.87 9.65
N ASP A 201 -8.98 -16.72 9.39
CA ASP A 201 -9.22 -17.97 10.13
C ASP A 201 -8.35 -19.15 9.65
N ARG A 202 -7.57 -18.95 8.60
CA ARG A 202 -6.66 -19.95 8.00
C ARG A 202 -5.20 -19.52 8.18
N PRO A 203 -4.26 -20.48 8.23
CA PRO A 203 -2.84 -20.18 8.11
C PRO A 203 -2.54 -19.35 6.86
N ASP A 204 -1.55 -18.47 6.95
CA ASP A 204 -1.28 -17.45 5.94
C ASP A 204 -0.97 -18.05 4.55
N GLU A 205 -0.45 -19.29 4.50
CA GLU A 205 -0.18 -20.03 3.26
C GLU A 205 -1.44 -20.40 2.46
N TYR A 206 -2.63 -20.36 3.08
CA TYR A 206 -3.92 -20.64 2.43
C TYR A 206 -4.80 -19.40 2.23
N ALA A 207 -4.35 -18.21 2.66
CA ALA A 207 -5.12 -16.98 2.52
C ALA A 207 -5.31 -16.63 1.04
N GLY A 208 -6.50 -16.15 0.66
CA GLY A 208 -6.85 -15.83 -0.72
C GLY A 208 -7.32 -17.01 -1.57
N ILE A 209 -7.29 -18.24 -1.06
CA ILE A 209 -7.78 -19.43 -1.80
C ILE A 209 -9.32 -19.54 -1.66
N GLY A 210 -10.07 -19.06 -2.63
CA GLY A 210 -11.54 -19.08 -2.59
C GLY A 210 -12.17 -20.34 -3.19
N PRO A 211 -13.49 -20.52 -3.00
CA PRO A 211 -14.28 -21.42 -3.84
C PRO A 211 -14.19 -21.03 -5.32
N GLU A 212 -13.98 -22.01 -6.20
CA GLU A 212 -14.01 -21.84 -7.66
C GLU A 212 -15.12 -22.70 -8.27
N GLU A 213 -15.81 -22.16 -9.28
CA GLU A 213 -16.82 -22.91 -10.04
C GLU A 213 -16.14 -23.91 -10.99
N VAL A 214 -16.58 -25.16 -10.93
CA VAL A 214 -16.10 -26.29 -11.73
C VAL A 214 -17.26 -27.10 -12.28
N ALA A 215 -16.95 -28.04 -13.17
CA ALA A 215 -17.92 -28.98 -13.71
C ALA A 215 -17.59 -30.42 -13.32
N ILE A 216 -18.62 -31.19 -12.98
CA ILE A 216 -18.54 -32.64 -12.80
C ILE A 216 -19.20 -33.30 -14.01
N ILE A 217 -18.40 -34.00 -14.81
CA ILE A 217 -18.85 -34.73 -16.00
C ILE A 217 -19.21 -36.16 -15.61
N LYS A 218 -20.43 -36.59 -15.93
CA LYS A 218 -20.95 -37.91 -15.52
C LYS A 218 -20.66 -38.98 -16.56
N PHE A 219 -19.65 -39.82 -16.34
CA PHE A 219 -19.39 -41.01 -17.17
C PHE A 219 -20.20 -42.19 -16.64
N ARG A 220 -21.04 -42.82 -17.48
CA ARG A 220 -21.88 -43.95 -17.06
C ARG A 220 -21.19 -45.27 -17.38
N GLY A 221 -21.01 -46.11 -16.37
CA GLY A 221 -20.41 -47.43 -16.48
C GLY A 221 -21.39 -48.51 -16.93
N GLU A 222 -20.87 -49.55 -17.59
CA GLU A 222 -21.62 -50.77 -17.93
C GLU A 222 -22.02 -51.57 -16.68
N ASP A 223 -21.39 -51.29 -15.54
CA ASP A 223 -21.68 -51.82 -14.22
C ASP A 223 -22.87 -51.13 -13.52
N GLY A 224 -23.51 -50.15 -14.19
CA GLY A 224 -24.61 -49.38 -13.66
C GLY A 224 -24.19 -48.25 -12.71
N LEU A 225 -22.88 -48.02 -12.53
CA LEU A 225 -22.35 -46.95 -11.69
C LEU A 225 -22.05 -45.67 -12.50
N VAL A 226 -22.00 -44.54 -11.81
CA VAL A 226 -21.58 -43.25 -12.38
C VAL A 226 -20.20 -42.89 -11.87
N TYR A 227 -19.33 -42.47 -12.79
CA TYR A 227 -17.97 -42.01 -12.56
C TYR A 227 -17.95 -40.47 -12.75
N PRO A 228 -18.06 -39.71 -11.65
CA PRO A 228 -18.17 -38.25 -11.69
C PRO A 228 -16.78 -37.61 -11.83
N CYS A 229 -16.42 -37.18 -13.03
CA CYS A 229 -15.12 -36.58 -13.31
C CYS A 229 -15.14 -35.06 -13.11
N LEU A 230 -14.49 -34.54 -12.06
CA LEU A 230 -14.39 -33.10 -11.82
C LEU A 230 -13.33 -32.47 -12.74
N THR A 231 -13.64 -31.32 -13.35
CA THR A 231 -12.74 -30.60 -14.25
C THR A 231 -12.96 -29.08 -14.24
N TYR A 232 -11.87 -28.33 -14.36
CA TYR A 232 -11.84 -26.88 -14.61
C TYR A 232 -11.95 -26.52 -16.10
N ARG A 233 -11.84 -27.54 -16.96
CA ARG A 233 -11.84 -27.46 -18.41
C ARG A 233 -12.91 -28.39 -18.99
N PRO A 234 -14.19 -28.16 -18.71
CA PRO A 234 -15.27 -29.01 -19.22
C PRO A 234 -15.30 -29.10 -20.74
N GLU A 235 -14.78 -28.09 -21.45
CA GLU A 235 -14.67 -28.11 -22.91
C GLU A 235 -13.81 -29.28 -23.42
N THR A 236 -12.90 -29.84 -22.61
CA THR A 236 -11.99 -30.90 -23.07
C THR A 236 -12.59 -32.30 -23.08
N VAL A 237 -13.83 -32.46 -22.59
CA VAL A 237 -14.54 -33.75 -22.55
C VAL A 237 -14.65 -34.44 -23.93
N TYR A 238 -14.66 -33.67 -25.02
CA TYR A 238 -14.69 -34.17 -26.40
C TYR A 238 -13.44 -35.01 -26.76
N GLY A 239 -12.33 -34.78 -26.07
CA GLY A 239 -11.08 -35.52 -26.22
C GLY A 239 -10.84 -36.53 -25.11
N ALA A 240 -11.83 -36.82 -24.26
CA ALA A 240 -11.66 -37.73 -23.14
C ALA A 240 -11.72 -39.20 -23.60
N VAL A 241 -10.62 -39.93 -23.37
CA VAL A 241 -10.37 -41.27 -23.94
C VAL A 241 -10.26 -42.38 -22.91
N ASN A 242 -10.24 -42.05 -21.62
CA ASN A 242 -10.36 -42.98 -20.49
C ASN A 242 -10.77 -42.21 -19.22
N VAL A 243 -11.06 -42.94 -18.15
CA VAL A 243 -11.25 -42.39 -16.79
C VAL A 243 -10.13 -42.90 -15.90
N TRP A 244 -9.61 -42.05 -15.02
CA TRP A 244 -8.58 -42.37 -14.04
C TRP A 244 -9.18 -42.59 -12.66
N VAL A 245 -8.74 -43.66 -12.00
CA VAL A 245 -9.01 -43.96 -10.59
C VAL A 245 -7.71 -44.34 -9.88
N ARG A 246 -7.66 -44.10 -8.57
CA ARG A 246 -6.52 -44.49 -7.74
C ARG A 246 -6.67 -45.93 -7.26
N PRO A 247 -5.79 -46.86 -7.64
CA PRO A 247 -5.99 -48.29 -7.40
C PRO A 247 -5.89 -48.71 -5.92
N ASP A 248 -5.09 -48.02 -5.12
CA ASP A 248 -4.84 -48.28 -3.69
C ASP A 248 -5.86 -47.62 -2.75
N TYR A 249 -6.82 -46.87 -3.29
CA TYR A 249 -7.85 -46.18 -2.51
C TYR A 249 -9.17 -46.96 -2.43
N GLU A 250 -9.90 -46.79 -1.33
CA GLU A 250 -11.26 -47.33 -1.14
C GLU A 250 -12.28 -46.21 -1.40
N TYR A 251 -12.99 -46.30 -2.53
CA TYR A 251 -14.01 -45.35 -2.93
C TYR A 251 -15.35 -45.63 -2.25
N LEU A 252 -16.17 -44.60 -2.09
CA LEU A 252 -17.56 -44.72 -1.69
C LEU A 252 -18.42 -45.01 -2.93
N ILE A 253 -19.38 -45.92 -2.77
CA ILE A 253 -20.55 -45.99 -3.63
C ILE A 253 -21.64 -45.22 -2.90
N ALA A 254 -22.06 -44.07 -3.44
CA ALA A 254 -23.09 -43.23 -2.84
C ALA A 254 -24.19 -42.92 -3.85
N GLU A 255 -25.43 -42.98 -3.39
CA GLU A 255 -26.57 -42.47 -4.14
C GLU A 255 -26.56 -40.94 -4.03
N VAL A 256 -26.32 -40.27 -5.16
CA VAL A 256 -26.29 -38.80 -5.30
C VAL A 256 -27.45 -38.41 -6.21
N ASP A 257 -28.45 -37.72 -5.68
CA ASP A 257 -29.68 -37.33 -6.38
C ASP A 257 -30.37 -38.50 -7.13
N GLY A 258 -30.33 -39.70 -6.54
CA GLY A 258 -30.91 -40.93 -7.10
C GLY A 258 -30.01 -41.70 -8.07
N GLU A 259 -28.77 -41.24 -8.31
CA GLU A 259 -27.79 -41.94 -9.16
C GLU A 259 -26.67 -42.59 -8.33
N PRO A 260 -26.23 -43.83 -8.63
CA PRO A 260 -25.19 -44.53 -7.87
C PRO A 260 -23.77 -44.09 -8.31
N TRP A 261 -23.16 -43.17 -7.60
CA TRP A 261 -21.85 -42.59 -7.93
C TRP A 261 -20.70 -43.29 -7.20
N VAL A 262 -19.54 -43.32 -7.86
CA VAL A 262 -18.26 -43.74 -7.27
C VAL A 262 -17.39 -42.51 -7.02
N LEU A 263 -17.12 -42.17 -5.76
CA LEU A 263 -16.36 -40.97 -5.42
C LEU A 263 -15.63 -41.09 -4.07
N GLY A 264 -14.65 -40.20 -3.86
CA GLY A 264 -13.95 -40.06 -2.59
C GLY A 264 -14.80 -39.45 -1.49
N GLU A 265 -14.41 -39.66 -0.23
CA GLU A 265 -15.13 -39.15 0.94
C GLU A 265 -15.22 -37.61 0.95
N TYR A 266 -14.16 -36.93 0.50
CA TYR A 266 -14.13 -35.47 0.38
C TYR A 266 -15.24 -34.96 -0.55
N GLY A 267 -15.30 -35.49 -1.78
CA GLY A 267 -16.30 -35.10 -2.78
C GLY A 267 -17.73 -35.38 -2.33
N ALA A 268 -17.97 -36.51 -1.65
CA ALA A 268 -19.29 -36.84 -1.12
C ALA A 268 -19.77 -35.83 -0.07
N ARG A 269 -18.88 -35.41 0.83
CA ARG A 269 -19.18 -34.39 1.84
C ARG A 269 -19.41 -33.02 1.22
N GLU A 270 -18.56 -32.64 0.26
CA GLU A 270 -18.66 -31.36 -0.43
C GLU A 270 -19.96 -31.25 -1.24
N LEU A 271 -20.38 -32.32 -1.93
CA LEU A 271 -21.67 -32.39 -2.62
C LEU A 271 -22.86 -32.27 -1.65
N ALA A 272 -22.80 -32.96 -0.51
CA ALA A 272 -23.87 -32.89 0.51
C ALA A 272 -24.05 -31.46 1.05
N ASP A 273 -22.96 -30.72 1.24
CA ASP A 273 -22.97 -29.32 1.66
C ASP A 273 -23.27 -28.33 0.50
N GLN A 274 -23.53 -28.82 -0.71
CA GLN A 274 -23.90 -28.05 -1.91
C GLN A 274 -25.25 -28.47 -2.51
N ARG A 275 -26.18 -28.90 -1.64
CA ARG A 275 -27.58 -29.19 -1.98
C ARG A 275 -27.81 -30.47 -2.80
N HIS A 276 -26.86 -31.40 -2.78
CA HIS A 276 -27.07 -32.73 -3.33
C HIS A 276 -27.49 -33.70 -2.24
N ALA A 277 -28.48 -34.55 -2.54
CA ALA A 277 -28.89 -35.62 -1.64
C ALA A 277 -27.88 -36.77 -1.75
N VAL A 278 -26.98 -36.89 -0.78
CA VAL A 278 -25.92 -37.91 -0.77
C VAL A 278 -26.19 -38.96 0.31
N ARG A 279 -26.32 -40.23 -0.11
CA ARG A 279 -26.44 -41.38 0.79
C ARG A 279 -25.41 -42.44 0.44
N VAL A 280 -24.47 -42.71 1.35
CA VAL A 280 -23.48 -43.79 1.16
C VAL A 280 -24.17 -45.15 1.27
N VAL A 281 -24.04 -45.97 0.22
CA VAL A 281 -24.67 -47.30 0.11
C VAL A 281 -23.66 -48.45 0.09
N GLY A 282 -22.37 -48.17 -0.14
CA GLY A 282 -21.32 -49.18 -0.13
C GLY A 282 -19.93 -48.60 -0.33
N ARG A 283 -18.94 -49.50 -0.48
CA ARG A 283 -17.54 -49.15 -0.77
C ARG A 283 -16.96 -50.12 -1.80
N VAL A 284 -15.96 -49.66 -2.55
CA VAL A 284 -15.28 -50.44 -3.59
C VAL A 284 -13.81 -50.04 -3.67
N ARG A 285 -12.90 -51.02 -3.80
CA ARG A 285 -11.48 -50.70 -4.00
C ARG A 285 -11.26 -50.20 -5.41
N GLY A 286 -10.42 -49.18 -5.59
CA GLY A 286 -10.09 -48.63 -6.89
C GLY A 286 -9.57 -49.68 -7.86
N ARG A 287 -8.78 -50.65 -7.38
CA ARG A 287 -8.31 -51.80 -8.17
C ARG A 287 -9.45 -52.62 -8.79
N ASP A 288 -10.61 -52.71 -8.14
CA ASP A 288 -11.76 -53.48 -8.63
C ASP A 288 -12.59 -52.72 -9.69
N LEU A 289 -12.30 -51.42 -9.88
CA LEU A 289 -12.87 -50.56 -10.92
C LEU A 289 -12.00 -50.54 -12.18
N VAL A 290 -10.72 -50.82 -12.06
CA VAL A 290 -9.77 -50.86 -13.17
C VAL A 290 -10.17 -51.94 -14.17
N GLY A 291 -10.17 -51.57 -15.46
CA GLY A 291 -10.55 -52.46 -16.57
C GLY A 291 -12.05 -52.47 -16.88
N ARG A 292 -12.89 -51.78 -16.10
CA ARG A 292 -14.30 -51.54 -16.45
C ARG A 292 -14.41 -50.54 -17.59
N TRP A 293 -15.60 -50.48 -18.20
CA TRP A 293 -15.90 -49.62 -19.33
C TRP A 293 -16.98 -48.61 -18.98
N VAL A 294 -16.76 -47.38 -19.42
CA VAL A 294 -17.70 -46.28 -19.25
C VAL A 294 -17.97 -45.62 -20.61
N SER A 295 -19.12 -44.95 -20.72
CA SER A 295 -19.47 -44.16 -21.89
C SER A 295 -19.13 -42.69 -21.68
N ASN A 296 -18.41 -42.10 -22.64
CA ASN A 296 -18.21 -40.66 -22.71
C ASN A 296 -19.56 -39.99 -23.02
N PRO A 297 -20.08 -39.11 -22.14
CA PRO A 297 -21.44 -38.58 -22.26
C PRO A 297 -21.64 -37.59 -23.42
N VAL A 298 -20.56 -37.13 -24.05
CA VAL A 298 -20.60 -36.19 -25.18
C VAL A 298 -20.39 -36.90 -26.51
N THR A 299 -19.38 -37.77 -26.60
CA THR A 299 -19.02 -38.45 -27.85
C THR A 299 -19.69 -39.81 -28.02
N GLY A 300 -20.23 -40.39 -26.95
CA GLY A 300 -20.76 -41.75 -26.91
C GLY A 300 -19.67 -42.83 -26.94
N TRP A 301 -18.38 -42.47 -26.93
CA TRP A 301 -17.29 -43.43 -27.00
C TRP A 301 -17.26 -44.34 -25.77
N ARG A 302 -17.01 -45.62 -26.02
CA ARG A 302 -16.74 -46.61 -24.99
C ARG A 302 -15.28 -46.52 -24.59
N VAL A 303 -15.01 -46.04 -23.38
CA VAL A 303 -13.65 -45.75 -22.87
C VAL A 303 -13.36 -46.54 -21.59
N PRO A 304 -12.12 -46.99 -21.35
CA PRO A 304 -11.79 -47.81 -20.19
C PRO A 304 -11.57 -46.97 -18.92
N VAL A 305 -11.73 -47.61 -17.76
CA VAL A 305 -11.28 -47.10 -16.45
C VAL A 305 -9.87 -47.65 -16.19
N LEU A 306 -8.91 -46.76 -15.99
CA LEU A 306 -7.49 -47.07 -15.86
C LEU A 306 -6.91 -46.56 -14.53
N PRO A 307 -5.82 -47.16 -14.01
CA PRO A 307 -5.22 -46.75 -12.75
C PRO A 307 -4.27 -45.57 -12.95
N ALA A 308 -4.30 -44.61 -12.02
CA ALA A 308 -3.35 -43.51 -11.96
C ALA A 308 -2.99 -43.18 -10.51
N LEU A 309 -1.68 -43.03 -10.25
CA LEU A 309 -1.14 -42.72 -8.92
C LEU A 309 -1.12 -41.21 -8.63
N PHE A 310 -1.24 -40.37 -9.66
CA PHE A 310 -1.32 -38.92 -9.49
C PHE A 310 -2.71 -38.44 -9.03
N VAL A 311 -3.75 -39.28 -9.17
CA VAL A 311 -5.10 -38.94 -8.72
C VAL A 311 -5.12 -38.85 -7.20
N GLU A 312 -5.59 -37.73 -6.68
CA GLU A 312 -5.76 -37.49 -5.24
C GLU A 312 -7.22 -37.68 -4.84
N PRO A 313 -7.57 -38.76 -4.11
CA PRO A 313 -8.96 -39.05 -3.77
C PRO A 313 -9.61 -38.06 -2.80
N ASP A 314 -8.80 -37.30 -2.08
CA ASP A 314 -9.21 -36.23 -1.15
C ASP A 314 -9.28 -34.84 -1.82
N GLN A 315 -9.20 -34.80 -3.15
CA GLN A 315 -9.40 -33.60 -3.97
C GLN A 315 -10.52 -33.83 -5.00
N GLY A 316 -11.52 -32.93 -5.00
CA GLY A 316 -12.68 -33.07 -5.87
C GLY A 316 -13.45 -34.37 -5.63
N THR A 317 -13.81 -35.07 -6.69
CA THR A 317 -14.52 -36.37 -6.61
C THR A 317 -13.58 -37.57 -6.46
N GLY A 318 -12.26 -37.37 -6.63
CA GLY A 318 -11.29 -38.47 -6.68
C GLY A 318 -11.33 -39.32 -7.96
N VAL A 319 -12.09 -38.89 -8.97
CA VAL A 319 -12.21 -39.53 -10.29
C VAL A 319 -11.93 -38.47 -11.36
N VAL A 320 -11.08 -38.78 -12.34
CA VAL A 320 -10.59 -37.79 -13.32
C VAL A 320 -10.85 -38.31 -14.74
N MET A 321 -11.31 -37.43 -15.65
CA MET A 321 -11.38 -37.76 -17.08
C MET A 321 -10.02 -37.52 -17.74
N SER A 322 -9.59 -38.44 -18.59
CA SER A 322 -8.28 -38.38 -19.22
C SER A 322 -8.35 -37.75 -20.60
N VAL A 323 -7.64 -36.64 -20.81
CA VAL A 323 -7.47 -35.96 -22.10
C VAL A 323 -5.97 -35.84 -22.44
N PRO A 324 -5.30 -36.93 -22.84
CA PRO A 324 -3.84 -36.98 -23.02
C PRO A 324 -3.26 -36.03 -24.07
N ALA A 325 -4.09 -35.49 -24.97
CA ALA A 325 -3.62 -34.49 -25.94
C ALA A 325 -3.41 -33.10 -25.32
N HIS A 326 -4.13 -32.78 -24.25
CA HIS A 326 -4.22 -31.42 -23.67
C HIS A 326 -3.88 -31.34 -22.18
N ALA A 327 -3.74 -32.49 -21.50
CA ALA A 327 -3.36 -32.59 -20.10
C ALA A 327 -2.04 -33.37 -19.92
N PRO A 328 -0.96 -32.70 -19.45
CA PRO A 328 0.35 -33.34 -19.26
C PRO A 328 0.33 -34.54 -18.30
N TYR A 329 -0.42 -34.47 -17.20
CA TYR A 329 -0.57 -35.58 -16.25
C TYR A 329 -1.18 -36.83 -16.92
N ASP A 330 -2.20 -36.63 -17.76
CA ASP A 330 -2.88 -37.72 -18.46
C ASP A 330 -1.96 -38.40 -19.49
N TYR A 331 -1.17 -37.60 -20.22
CA TYR A 331 -0.17 -38.14 -21.15
C TYR A 331 0.90 -38.94 -20.42
N ALA A 332 1.47 -38.40 -19.33
CA ALA A 332 2.49 -39.09 -18.55
C ALA A 332 1.97 -40.41 -17.96
N ALA A 333 0.76 -40.41 -17.38
CA ALA A 333 0.15 -41.62 -16.82
C ALA A 333 -0.14 -42.68 -17.89
N LEU A 334 -0.62 -42.26 -19.08
CA LEU A 334 -0.83 -43.17 -20.21
C LEU A 334 0.50 -43.78 -20.70
N MET A 335 1.57 -42.98 -20.78
CA MET A 335 2.90 -43.47 -21.16
C MET A 335 3.47 -44.46 -20.13
N ASP A 336 3.28 -44.21 -18.83
CA ASP A 336 3.70 -45.13 -17.77
C ASP A 336 3.00 -46.50 -17.91
N LEU A 337 1.69 -46.52 -18.21
CA LEU A 337 0.96 -47.76 -18.47
C LEU A 337 1.50 -48.52 -19.69
N LYS A 338 1.80 -47.81 -20.78
CA LYS A 338 2.40 -48.41 -21.99
C LYS A 338 3.82 -48.95 -21.75
N ARG A 339 4.55 -48.41 -20.78
CA ARG A 339 5.92 -48.83 -20.42
C ARG A 339 5.98 -50.04 -19.49
N GLY A 340 4.84 -50.66 -19.15
CA GLY A 340 4.79 -51.94 -18.43
C GLY A 340 3.90 -51.95 -17.19
N LEU A 341 3.51 -50.78 -16.67
CA LEU A 341 2.70 -50.65 -15.46
C LEU A 341 1.30 -51.28 -15.61
N ALA A 342 0.80 -51.44 -16.84
CA ALA A 342 -0.48 -52.09 -17.13
C ALA A 342 -0.56 -53.54 -16.60
N SER A 343 0.54 -54.30 -16.70
CA SER A 343 0.60 -55.70 -16.30
C SER A 343 0.43 -55.91 -14.79
N GLU A 344 0.86 -54.94 -13.96
CA GLU A 344 0.75 -54.99 -12.50
C GLU A 344 -0.71 -54.91 -12.00
N TYR A 345 -1.58 -54.33 -12.83
CA TYR A 345 -3.01 -54.16 -12.55
C TYR A 345 -3.89 -55.17 -13.29
N GLY A 346 -3.30 -56.17 -13.96
CA GLY A 346 -4.05 -57.20 -14.69
C GLY A 346 -4.76 -56.69 -15.95
N LEU A 347 -4.30 -55.57 -16.51
CA LEU A 347 -4.83 -55.01 -17.76
C LEU A 347 -4.19 -55.69 -18.98
N SER A 348 -5.00 -56.10 -19.96
CA SER A 348 -4.49 -56.58 -21.24
C SER A 348 -3.83 -55.44 -22.01
N GLY A 349 -2.66 -55.68 -22.61
CA GLY A 349 -1.94 -54.68 -23.42
C GLY A 349 -2.77 -54.06 -24.54
N GLU A 350 -3.73 -54.81 -25.09
CA GLU A 350 -4.66 -54.33 -26.13
C GLU A 350 -5.55 -53.16 -25.67
N ILE A 351 -5.98 -53.14 -24.41
CA ILE A 351 -6.83 -52.07 -23.86
C ILE A 351 -6.03 -50.76 -23.79
N VAL A 352 -4.78 -50.83 -23.31
CA VAL A 352 -3.93 -49.64 -23.12
C VAL A 352 -3.41 -49.12 -24.46
N GLU A 353 -3.09 -50.00 -25.41
CA GLU A 353 -2.68 -49.58 -26.76
C GLU A 353 -3.81 -48.96 -27.58
N GLY A 354 -5.06 -49.36 -27.30
CA GLY A 354 -6.26 -48.75 -27.88
C GLY A 354 -6.49 -47.30 -27.46
N VAL A 355 -5.94 -46.86 -26.32
CA VAL A 355 -6.07 -45.48 -25.84
C VAL A 355 -5.01 -44.60 -26.50
N LYS A 356 -5.46 -43.61 -27.28
CA LYS A 356 -4.62 -42.67 -28.02
C LYS A 356 -5.05 -41.23 -27.72
N PRO A 357 -4.10 -40.26 -27.65
CA PRO A 357 -4.44 -38.85 -27.53
C PRO A 357 -5.34 -38.39 -28.69
N VAL A 358 -6.43 -37.67 -28.38
CA VAL A 358 -7.34 -37.11 -29.38
C VAL A 358 -7.19 -35.58 -29.38
N PRO A 359 -6.69 -34.98 -30.48
CA PRO A 359 -6.49 -33.54 -30.56
C PRO A 359 -7.83 -32.83 -30.79
N ILE A 360 -8.18 -31.94 -29.87
CA ILE A 360 -9.43 -31.16 -29.93
C ILE A 360 -9.19 -29.64 -29.94
N ILE A 361 -8.01 -29.18 -29.52
CA ILE A 361 -7.58 -27.77 -29.54
C ILE A 361 -6.30 -27.65 -30.36
N LYS A 362 -6.29 -26.73 -31.32
CA LYS A 362 -5.09 -26.40 -32.10
C LYS A 362 -4.32 -25.29 -31.38
N LEU A 363 -3.04 -25.55 -31.09
CA LEU A 363 -2.12 -24.58 -30.50
C LEU A 363 -0.88 -24.45 -31.38
N GLU A 364 -0.62 -23.23 -31.86
CA GLU A 364 0.51 -22.96 -32.75
C GLU A 364 1.84 -23.28 -32.06
N GLY A 365 2.72 -24.03 -32.75
CA GLY A 365 4.03 -24.43 -32.24
C GLY A 365 4.06 -25.68 -31.35
N TYR A 366 2.92 -26.33 -31.12
CA TYR A 366 2.79 -27.49 -30.21
C TYR A 366 2.31 -28.80 -30.88
N GLY A 367 2.26 -28.84 -32.21
CA GLY A 367 1.83 -30.02 -32.96
C GLY A 367 0.37 -30.42 -32.71
N GLU A 368 0.03 -31.68 -32.95
CA GLU A 368 -1.33 -32.21 -32.73
C GLU A 368 -1.64 -32.45 -31.24
N ALA A 369 -0.66 -32.83 -30.42
CA ALA A 369 -0.84 -33.11 -29.00
C ALA A 369 0.05 -32.20 -28.13
N PRO A 370 -0.41 -30.99 -27.77
CA PRO A 370 0.37 -30.04 -26.97
C PRO A 370 0.93 -30.59 -25.66
N ALA A 371 0.15 -31.44 -24.98
CA ALA A 371 0.58 -32.10 -23.75
C ALA A 371 1.77 -33.05 -23.97
N ALA A 372 1.80 -33.79 -25.07
CA ALA A 372 2.91 -34.68 -25.43
C ALA A 372 4.19 -33.87 -25.66
N THR A 373 4.09 -32.80 -26.47
CA THR A 373 5.23 -31.95 -26.81
C THR A 373 5.87 -31.30 -25.58
N ILE A 374 5.08 -30.79 -24.63
CA ILE A 374 5.64 -30.18 -23.41
C ILE A 374 6.25 -31.21 -22.47
N VAL A 375 5.63 -32.37 -22.32
CA VAL A 375 6.10 -33.47 -21.46
C VAL A 375 7.46 -33.97 -21.94
N GLU A 376 7.61 -34.16 -23.25
CA GLU A 376 8.86 -34.55 -23.89
C GLU A 376 9.93 -33.45 -23.76
N ARG A 377 9.55 -32.18 -23.97
CA ARG A 377 10.46 -31.03 -23.85
C ARG A 377 11.03 -30.84 -22.45
N LEU A 378 10.22 -31.03 -21.41
CA LEU A 378 10.65 -30.94 -20.01
C LEU A 378 11.32 -32.22 -19.47
N GLY A 379 11.39 -33.27 -20.30
CA GLY A 379 11.99 -34.55 -19.95
C GLY A 379 11.30 -35.18 -18.74
N VAL A 380 9.97 -35.16 -18.71
CA VAL A 380 9.18 -35.87 -17.69
C VAL A 380 9.27 -37.37 -17.96
N LYS A 381 9.58 -38.15 -16.93
CA LYS A 381 9.82 -39.60 -17.03
C LYS A 381 8.67 -40.42 -16.48
N SER A 382 7.94 -39.89 -15.50
CA SER A 382 6.81 -40.57 -14.87
C SER A 382 5.72 -39.58 -14.45
N GLN A 383 4.49 -40.07 -14.30
CA GLN A 383 3.36 -39.35 -13.70
C GLN A 383 3.63 -38.86 -12.26
N LEU A 384 4.70 -39.34 -11.61
CA LEU A 384 5.11 -38.92 -10.26
C LEU A 384 6.03 -37.68 -10.26
N ASP A 385 6.48 -37.19 -11.42
CA ASP A 385 7.33 -35.98 -11.55
C ASP A 385 6.50 -34.69 -11.36
N ARG A 386 5.89 -34.51 -10.18
CA ARG A 386 4.85 -33.48 -9.92
C ARG A 386 5.29 -32.06 -10.22
N GLU A 387 6.50 -31.66 -9.82
CA GLU A 387 6.99 -30.29 -10.04
C GLU A 387 7.02 -29.91 -11.52
N LYS A 388 7.55 -30.82 -12.36
CA LYS A 388 7.61 -30.63 -13.82
C LYS A 388 6.22 -30.69 -14.46
N LEU A 389 5.35 -31.57 -13.98
CA LEU A 389 3.99 -31.70 -14.49
C LEU A 389 3.10 -30.52 -14.11
N ASP A 390 3.29 -29.93 -12.94
CA ASP A 390 2.63 -28.69 -12.50
C ASP A 390 3.09 -27.48 -13.34
N GLU A 391 4.37 -27.41 -13.68
CA GLU A 391 4.91 -26.43 -14.63
C GLU A 391 4.30 -26.61 -16.03
N ALA A 392 4.35 -27.84 -16.56
CA ALA A 392 3.80 -28.18 -17.87
C ALA A 392 2.31 -27.85 -17.98
N THR A 393 1.53 -28.19 -16.96
CA THR A 393 0.07 -28.00 -16.94
C THR A 393 -0.28 -26.51 -16.91
N ARG A 394 0.41 -25.71 -16.08
CA ARG A 394 0.23 -24.26 -16.04
C ARG A 394 0.53 -23.61 -17.39
N GLU A 395 1.62 -24.02 -18.04
CA GLU A 395 2.01 -23.46 -19.34
C GLU A 395 0.98 -23.79 -20.42
N ILE A 396 0.60 -25.07 -20.56
CA ILE A 396 -0.35 -25.51 -21.60
C ILE A 396 -1.73 -24.90 -21.35
N TYR A 397 -2.25 -24.93 -20.12
CA TYR A 397 -3.59 -24.43 -19.84
C TYR A 397 -3.69 -22.92 -20.11
N SER A 398 -2.66 -22.15 -19.75
CA SER A 398 -2.61 -20.71 -20.04
C SER A 398 -2.55 -20.46 -21.56
N LYS A 399 -1.63 -21.13 -22.27
CA LYS A 399 -1.47 -20.95 -23.72
C LYS A 399 -2.71 -21.37 -24.51
N GLU A 400 -3.33 -22.48 -24.16
CA GLU A 400 -4.56 -22.95 -24.80
C GLU A 400 -5.74 -22.03 -24.50
N PHE A 401 -5.83 -21.46 -23.30
CA PHE A 401 -6.91 -20.53 -22.98
C PHE A 401 -6.84 -19.26 -23.83
N TYR A 402 -5.67 -18.62 -23.93
CA TYR A 402 -5.53 -17.34 -24.65
C TYR A 402 -5.39 -17.50 -26.17
N ASN A 403 -4.68 -18.54 -26.62
CA ASN A 403 -4.27 -18.69 -28.02
C ASN A 403 -4.79 -19.98 -28.68
N GLY A 404 -5.39 -20.90 -27.92
CA GLY A 404 -5.91 -22.14 -28.46
C GLY A 404 -7.17 -21.93 -29.29
N VAL A 405 -7.25 -22.63 -30.41
CA VAL A 405 -8.39 -22.59 -31.33
C VAL A 405 -9.15 -23.92 -31.30
N LEU A 406 -10.46 -23.87 -31.10
CA LEU A 406 -11.31 -25.05 -31.01
C LEU A 406 -11.40 -25.80 -32.35
N GLY A 407 -11.26 -27.12 -32.32
CA GLY A 407 -11.36 -28.00 -33.49
C GLY A 407 -12.80 -28.23 -33.98
N GLU A 408 -12.95 -29.02 -35.04
CA GLU A 408 -14.24 -29.26 -35.72
C GLU A 408 -15.29 -29.96 -34.83
N VAL A 409 -14.85 -30.74 -33.84
CA VAL A 409 -15.73 -31.45 -32.89
C VAL A 409 -16.66 -30.53 -32.09
N PHE A 410 -16.34 -29.23 -32.02
CA PHE A 410 -17.14 -28.23 -31.32
C PHE A 410 -18.25 -27.59 -32.19
N GLY A 411 -18.45 -28.07 -33.42
CA GLY A 411 -19.55 -27.63 -34.29
C GLY A 411 -19.57 -26.13 -34.53
N LYS A 412 -20.63 -25.43 -34.09
CA LYS A 412 -20.78 -23.97 -34.25
C LYS A 412 -19.71 -23.13 -33.54
N HIS A 413 -18.96 -23.74 -32.62
CA HIS A 413 -17.85 -23.09 -31.91
C HIS A 413 -16.48 -23.42 -32.51
N ALA A 414 -16.41 -24.28 -33.54
CA ALA A 414 -15.17 -24.59 -34.23
C ALA A 414 -14.55 -23.31 -34.82
N GLY A 415 -13.24 -23.16 -34.70
CA GLY A 415 -12.50 -21.99 -35.17
C GLY A 415 -12.50 -20.78 -34.22
N LYS A 416 -13.31 -20.77 -33.15
CA LYS A 416 -13.25 -19.75 -32.10
C LYS A 416 -12.06 -19.98 -31.16
N ARG A 417 -11.62 -18.92 -30.46
CA ARG A 417 -10.64 -19.06 -29.36
C ARG A 417 -11.30 -19.66 -28.12
N VAL A 418 -10.53 -20.42 -27.34
CA VAL A 418 -11.03 -21.04 -26.10
C VAL A 418 -11.61 -19.98 -25.14
N ALA A 419 -10.90 -18.87 -24.90
CA ALA A 419 -11.38 -17.79 -24.02
C ALA A 419 -12.74 -17.19 -24.43
N GLU A 420 -13.07 -17.20 -25.73
CA GLU A 420 -14.31 -16.64 -26.26
C GLU A 420 -15.48 -17.63 -26.14
N ALA A 421 -15.22 -18.91 -26.34
CA ALA A 421 -16.26 -19.94 -26.46
C ALA A 421 -16.46 -20.77 -25.18
N LYS A 422 -15.52 -20.75 -24.22
CA LYS A 422 -15.54 -21.63 -23.02
C LYS A 422 -16.88 -21.56 -22.30
N ASN A 423 -17.35 -20.36 -21.96
CA ASN A 423 -18.59 -20.19 -21.18
C ASN A 423 -19.83 -20.69 -21.93
N GLU A 424 -19.90 -20.49 -23.25
CA GLU A 424 -20.99 -21.00 -24.10
C GLU A 424 -20.99 -22.53 -24.15
N VAL A 425 -19.82 -23.15 -24.32
CA VAL A 425 -19.68 -24.62 -24.34
C VAL A 425 -20.05 -25.23 -22.98
N VAL A 426 -19.61 -24.63 -21.87
CA VAL A 426 -19.98 -25.09 -20.52
C VAL A 426 -21.49 -25.03 -20.32
N ALA A 427 -22.14 -23.95 -20.73
CA ALA A 427 -23.59 -23.79 -20.60
C ALA A 427 -24.34 -24.90 -21.36
N GLU A 428 -23.93 -25.23 -22.59
CA GLU A 428 -24.54 -26.30 -23.38
C GLU A 428 -24.37 -27.69 -22.75
N LEU A 429 -23.22 -27.98 -22.15
CA LEU A 429 -22.97 -29.25 -21.47
C LEU A 429 -23.87 -29.40 -20.22
N VAL A 430 -24.12 -28.30 -19.52
CA VAL A 430 -25.01 -28.26 -18.36
C VAL A 430 -26.47 -28.42 -18.80
N GLU A 431 -26.91 -27.69 -19.83
CA GLU A 431 -28.28 -27.79 -20.38
C GLU A 431 -28.62 -29.20 -20.86
N LYS A 432 -27.65 -29.94 -21.42
CA LYS A 432 -27.81 -31.33 -21.85
C LYS A 432 -27.79 -32.35 -20.69
N GLY A 433 -27.59 -31.90 -19.44
CA GLY A 433 -27.50 -32.78 -18.27
C GLY A 433 -26.21 -33.62 -18.20
N VAL A 434 -25.21 -33.29 -19.03
CA VAL A 434 -23.92 -33.99 -19.09
C VAL A 434 -22.98 -33.53 -17.99
N ALA A 435 -23.01 -32.23 -17.69
CA ALA A 435 -22.20 -31.59 -16.67
C ALA A 435 -23.07 -31.11 -15.50
N LEU A 436 -22.64 -31.37 -14.28
CA LEU A 436 -23.15 -30.74 -13.07
C LEU A 436 -22.22 -29.59 -12.68
N LYS A 437 -22.77 -28.39 -12.46
CA LYS A 437 -22.01 -27.29 -11.85
C LYS A 437 -21.76 -27.57 -10.37
N HIS A 438 -20.55 -27.33 -9.91
CA HIS A 438 -20.13 -27.57 -8.53
C HIS A 438 -19.10 -26.51 -8.13
N TYR A 439 -18.96 -26.22 -6.84
CA TYR A 439 -17.87 -25.39 -6.34
C TYR A 439 -16.85 -26.24 -5.59
N THR A 440 -15.56 -25.99 -5.77
CA THR A 440 -14.54 -26.68 -4.98
C THR A 440 -13.37 -25.75 -4.68
N LEU A 441 -12.42 -26.20 -3.87
CA LEU A 441 -11.19 -25.45 -3.61
C LEU A 441 -10.11 -25.88 -4.62
N PRO A 442 -9.41 -24.93 -5.27
CA PRO A 442 -8.40 -25.25 -6.27
C PRO A 442 -7.22 -26.02 -5.70
N LYS A 443 -7.00 -25.89 -4.39
CA LYS A 443 -5.95 -26.58 -3.65
C LYS A 443 -6.41 -26.99 -2.27
N PRO A 444 -5.68 -27.91 -1.64
CA PRO A 444 -5.80 -28.18 -0.24
C PRO A 444 -5.78 -26.93 0.66
N VAL A 445 -6.86 -26.68 1.40
CA VAL A 445 -6.95 -25.65 2.46
C VAL A 445 -7.24 -26.30 3.82
N TYR A 446 -6.65 -25.72 4.86
CA TYR A 446 -6.84 -26.13 6.23
C TYR A 446 -7.22 -24.94 7.11
N CYS A 447 -8.14 -25.16 8.04
CA CYS A 447 -8.47 -24.19 9.09
C CYS A 447 -7.36 -24.17 10.15
N ARG A 448 -7.17 -23.05 10.87
CA ARG A 448 -6.21 -22.96 11.99
C ARG A 448 -6.46 -24.00 13.09
N CYS A 449 -7.67 -24.55 13.21
CA CYS A 449 -8.00 -25.66 14.11
C CYS A 449 -7.49 -27.04 13.66
N GLY A 450 -6.77 -27.10 12.54
CA GLY A 450 -6.20 -28.30 11.92
C GLY A 450 -7.17 -29.11 11.05
N ALA A 451 -8.41 -28.65 10.88
CA ALA A 451 -9.40 -29.37 10.08
C ALA A 451 -9.24 -29.07 8.58
N ARG A 452 -9.42 -30.10 7.76
CA ARG A 452 -9.59 -29.97 6.32
C ARG A 452 -10.88 -29.21 6.01
N THR A 453 -10.79 -28.11 5.27
CA THR A 453 -11.96 -27.33 4.81
C THR A 453 -12.47 -27.84 3.48
N HIS A 454 -13.73 -27.53 3.17
CA HIS A 454 -14.37 -27.79 1.87
C HIS A 454 -15.34 -26.65 1.53
N VAL A 455 -15.92 -26.66 0.32
CA VAL A 455 -16.92 -25.64 -0.04
C VAL A 455 -18.31 -26.05 0.43
N LYS A 456 -18.99 -25.13 1.13
CA LYS A 456 -20.40 -25.23 1.49
C LYS A 456 -21.19 -24.12 0.82
N ILE A 457 -22.38 -24.41 0.30
CA ILE A 457 -23.34 -23.37 -0.06
C ILE A 457 -24.10 -22.99 1.21
N VAL A 458 -23.82 -21.81 1.75
CA VAL A 458 -24.60 -21.28 2.87
C VAL A 458 -25.89 -20.66 2.35
N GLU A 459 -26.99 -21.05 2.99
CA GLU A 459 -28.29 -20.43 2.80
C GLU A 459 -28.36 -19.18 3.68
N ASP A 460 -29.17 -18.21 3.26
CA ASP A 460 -29.50 -17.05 4.07
C ASP A 460 -28.35 -16.05 4.34
N GLN A 461 -27.27 -16.08 3.56
CA GLN A 461 -26.18 -15.11 3.65
C GLN A 461 -26.67 -13.73 3.17
N TRP A 462 -26.36 -12.69 3.95
CA TRP A 462 -26.61 -11.30 3.56
C TRP A 462 -25.44 -10.74 2.76
N PHE A 463 -25.76 -10.02 1.70
CA PHE A 463 -24.82 -9.43 0.74
C PHE A 463 -25.05 -7.94 0.55
N LEU A 464 -23.96 -7.22 0.33
CA LEU A 464 -23.95 -5.88 -0.27
C LEU A 464 -23.90 -6.02 -1.79
N ARG A 465 -24.83 -5.36 -2.48
CA ARG A 465 -24.96 -5.44 -3.93
C ARG A 465 -24.02 -4.48 -4.66
N TYR A 466 -22.70 -4.60 -4.46
CA TYR A 466 -21.74 -3.78 -5.20
C TYR A 466 -21.81 -4.00 -6.72
N SER A 467 -22.46 -5.07 -7.19
CA SER A 467 -22.76 -5.28 -8.61
C SER A 467 -23.80 -4.30 -9.19
N ASP A 468 -24.51 -3.52 -8.36
CA ASP A 468 -25.53 -2.57 -8.81
C ASP A 468 -24.94 -1.50 -9.76
N PRO A 469 -25.44 -1.38 -11.01
CA PRO A 469 -24.86 -0.49 -12.00
C PRO A 469 -24.90 1.00 -11.62
N GLU A 470 -25.96 1.45 -10.95
CA GLU A 470 -26.10 2.85 -10.54
C GLU A 470 -25.16 3.14 -9.37
N TRP A 471 -25.01 2.18 -8.44
CA TRP A 471 -24.06 2.31 -7.34
C TRP A 471 -22.61 2.41 -7.85
N LYS A 472 -22.24 1.57 -8.82
CA LYS A 472 -20.94 1.67 -9.51
C LYS A 472 -20.77 3.02 -10.18
N ARG A 473 -21.76 3.47 -10.96
CA ARG A 473 -21.73 4.77 -11.65
C ARG A 473 -21.43 5.93 -10.68
N LEU A 474 -22.11 5.96 -9.54
CA LEU A 474 -21.87 6.96 -8.49
C LEU A 474 -20.46 6.84 -7.89
N ALA A 475 -19.95 5.62 -7.69
CA ALA A 475 -18.59 5.39 -7.22
C ALA A 475 -17.53 5.93 -8.21
N HIS A 476 -17.71 5.71 -9.52
CA HIS A 476 -16.84 6.32 -10.55
C HIS A 476 -16.89 7.84 -10.49
N GLU A 477 -18.08 8.44 -10.39
CA GLU A 477 -18.25 9.89 -10.30
C GLU A 477 -17.56 10.48 -9.06
N CYS A 478 -17.61 9.77 -7.93
CA CYS A 478 -16.89 10.14 -6.72
C CYS A 478 -15.37 10.05 -6.94
N ILE A 479 -14.89 8.95 -7.53
CA ILE A 479 -13.47 8.77 -7.84
C ILE A 479 -12.97 9.94 -8.68
N ASP A 480 -13.67 10.34 -9.74
CA ASP A 480 -13.28 11.45 -10.63
C ASP A 480 -13.05 12.77 -9.90
N LYS A 481 -13.82 13.03 -8.82
CA LYS A 481 -13.75 14.26 -8.02
C LYS A 481 -12.70 14.19 -6.90
N MET A 482 -12.20 13.01 -6.57
CA MET A 482 -11.23 12.80 -5.50
C MET A 482 -9.80 13.15 -5.92
N ARG A 483 -8.96 13.53 -4.96
CA ARG A 483 -7.51 13.63 -5.08
C ARG A 483 -6.84 12.32 -4.64
N PHE A 484 -5.92 11.79 -5.44
CA PHE A 484 -5.15 10.60 -5.07
C PHE A 484 -3.68 10.93 -4.82
N LEU A 485 -3.09 10.31 -3.79
CA LEU A 485 -1.67 10.43 -3.46
C LEU A 485 -1.00 9.03 -3.47
N PRO A 486 -0.27 8.67 -4.54
CA PRO A 486 -0.04 9.41 -5.78
C PRO A 486 -1.23 9.34 -6.75
N GLU A 487 -1.29 10.28 -7.69
CA GLU A 487 -2.38 10.38 -8.66
C GLU A 487 -2.51 9.14 -9.57
N SER A 488 -1.42 8.41 -9.77
CA SER A 488 -1.36 7.21 -10.62
C SER A 488 -2.26 6.06 -10.15
N ILE A 489 -2.72 6.05 -8.90
CA ILE A 489 -3.59 4.98 -8.37
C ILE A 489 -5.08 5.17 -8.73
N ARG A 490 -5.49 6.32 -9.27
CA ARG A 490 -6.91 6.57 -9.62
C ARG A 490 -7.49 5.48 -10.52
N GLU A 491 -6.76 5.14 -11.57
CA GLU A 491 -7.17 4.13 -12.55
C GLU A 491 -7.34 2.74 -11.92
N TYR A 492 -6.54 2.43 -10.89
CA TYR A 492 -6.72 1.19 -10.13
C TYR A 492 -8.08 1.17 -9.44
N PHE A 493 -8.52 2.26 -8.82
CA PHE A 493 -9.82 2.32 -8.14
C PHE A 493 -10.99 2.14 -9.09
N HIS A 494 -10.96 2.73 -10.30
CA HIS A 494 -12.00 2.49 -11.31
C HIS A 494 -12.08 1.00 -11.68
N LYS A 495 -10.93 0.37 -11.97
CA LYS A 495 -10.87 -1.06 -12.30
C LYS A 495 -11.37 -1.95 -11.17
N GLN A 496 -11.07 -1.59 -9.92
CA GLN A 496 -11.57 -2.34 -8.77
C GLN A 496 -13.09 -2.20 -8.62
N VAL A 497 -13.65 -1.00 -8.78
CA VAL A 497 -15.12 -0.79 -8.77
C VAL A 497 -15.81 -1.65 -9.82
N ASP A 498 -15.25 -1.71 -11.03
CA ASP A 498 -15.78 -2.56 -12.10
C ASP A 498 -15.70 -4.05 -11.76
N TRP A 499 -14.58 -4.49 -11.17
CA TRP A 499 -14.32 -5.89 -10.81
C TRP A 499 -15.26 -6.43 -9.73
N TYR A 500 -15.70 -5.59 -8.78
CA TYR A 500 -16.51 -6.06 -7.65
C TYR A 500 -17.89 -6.60 -8.07
N GLY A 501 -18.17 -7.84 -7.67
CA GLY A 501 -19.52 -8.40 -7.58
C GLY A 501 -20.14 -8.20 -6.20
N ASP A 502 -21.21 -8.92 -5.89
CA ASP A 502 -21.85 -8.85 -4.57
C ASP A 502 -20.93 -9.38 -3.46
N TRP A 503 -20.94 -8.70 -2.31
CA TRP A 503 -20.04 -8.98 -1.19
C TRP A 503 -20.77 -9.54 0.01
N ALA A 504 -20.37 -10.70 0.53
CA ALA A 504 -20.94 -11.29 1.72
C ALA A 504 -20.56 -10.45 2.96
N CYS A 505 -21.54 -9.75 3.55
CA CYS A 505 -21.29 -8.70 4.53
C CYS A 505 -21.57 -9.10 5.99
N THR A 506 -21.82 -10.39 6.25
CA THR A 506 -22.18 -10.89 7.60
C THR A 506 -21.55 -12.23 7.93
N HIS A 507 -21.33 -12.46 9.22
CA HIS A 507 -20.83 -13.69 9.82
C HIS A 507 -21.67 -14.11 11.04
N LYS A 508 -21.40 -15.30 11.56
CA LYS A 508 -22.03 -15.84 12.77
C LYS A 508 -20.98 -16.09 13.85
N ARG A 509 -21.33 -15.83 15.11
CA ARG A 509 -20.50 -16.11 16.31
C ARG A 509 -19.18 -15.32 16.36
N GLU A 510 -19.18 -14.08 15.88
CA GLU A 510 -18.03 -13.17 15.90
C GLU A 510 -18.33 -11.90 16.70
N LEU A 511 -17.28 -11.15 17.05
CA LEU A 511 -17.45 -9.79 17.56
C LEU A 511 -17.88 -8.86 16.42
N GLY A 512 -18.84 -7.97 16.68
CA GLY A 512 -19.29 -6.99 15.69
C GLY A 512 -20.66 -6.42 16.04
N THR A 513 -21.28 -5.71 15.10
CA THR A 513 -22.64 -5.20 15.26
C THR A 513 -23.66 -6.19 14.69
N PRO A 514 -24.65 -6.66 15.46
CA PRO A 514 -25.74 -7.48 14.94
C PRO A 514 -26.59 -6.71 13.92
N LEU A 515 -27.06 -7.40 12.88
CA LEU A 515 -28.00 -6.81 11.94
C LEU A 515 -29.33 -6.43 12.64
N PRO A 516 -29.93 -5.26 12.34
CA PRO A 516 -31.16 -4.82 13.01
C PRO A 516 -32.35 -5.77 12.81
N TRP A 517 -32.49 -6.34 11.61
CA TRP A 517 -33.63 -7.17 11.22
C TRP A 517 -33.35 -8.67 11.26
N ASP A 518 -32.10 -9.07 11.47
CA ASP A 518 -31.70 -10.47 11.61
C ASP A 518 -30.52 -10.59 12.59
N PRO A 519 -30.78 -10.44 13.91
CA PRO A 519 -29.72 -10.38 14.92
C PRO A 519 -28.89 -11.65 15.08
N SER A 520 -29.28 -12.74 14.39
CA SER A 520 -28.49 -13.97 14.32
C SER A 520 -27.19 -13.80 13.52
N TRP A 521 -27.13 -12.75 12.70
CA TRP A 521 -25.97 -12.35 11.91
C TRP A 521 -25.33 -11.09 12.47
N VAL A 522 -24.01 -11.07 12.42
CA VAL A 522 -23.16 -9.96 12.81
C VAL A 522 -22.46 -9.43 11.57
N LEU A 523 -22.37 -8.12 11.42
CA LEU A 523 -21.64 -7.50 10.32
C LEU A 523 -20.16 -7.81 10.40
N GLU A 524 -19.57 -8.13 9.25
CA GLU A 524 -18.13 -8.38 9.15
C GLU A 524 -17.34 -7.06 9.14
N SER A 525 -16.03 -7.18 9.36
CA SER A 525 -15.15 -6.07 9.71
C SER A 525 -14.85 -5.11 8.56
N LEU A 526 -14.85 -5.55 7.30
CA LEU A 526 -14.73 -4.66 6.13
C LEU A 526 -16.05 -3.96 5.78
N SER A 527 -17.16 -4.42 6.36
CA SER A 527 -18.51 -3.95 6.09
C SER A 527 -18.93 -2.84 7.07
N ASP A 528 -18.65 -3.02 8.37
CA ASP A 528 -18.95 -2.01 9.41
C ASP A 528 -17.91 -0.88 9.50
N SER A 529 -16.89 -0.90 8.65
CA SER A 529 -15.76 0.04 8.68
C SER A 529 -15.77 1.10 7.57
N THR A 530 -16.91 1.29 6.90
CA THR A 530 -16.97 2.03 5.64
C THR A 530 -17.27 3.53 5.78
N ILE A 531 -18.08 3.95 6.77
CA ILE A 531 -18.47 5.37 6.96
C ILE A 531 -18.26 5.90 8.39
N TYR A 532 -17.52 5.16 9.23
CA TYR A 532 -17.31 5.54 10.64
C TYR A 532 -16.60 6.89 10.82
N MET A 533 -16.06 7.49 9.75
CA MET A 533 -15.52 8.85 9.82
C MET A 533 -16.61 9.87 10.17
N ALA A 534 -17.86 9.65 9.78
CA ALA A 534 -18.99 10.45 10.25
C ALA A 534 -19.19 10.27 11.75
N TYR A 535 -19.02 9.04 12.24
CA TYR A 535 -19.09 8.74 13.67
C TYR A 535 -17.97 9.41 14.48
N TYR A 536 -16.78 9.67 13.92
CA TYR A 536 -15.78 10.47 14.63
C TYR A 536 -16.30 11.86 15.01
N VAL A 537 -17.13 12.46 14.16
CA VAL A 537 -17.74 13.76 14.48
C VAL A 537 -18.75 13.61 15.63
N LEU A 538 -19.55 12.54 15.60
CA LEU A 538 -20.56 12.26 16.62
C LEU A 538 -19.96 11.74 17.94
N ALA A 539 -18.80 11.10 17.91
CA ALA A 539 -18.19 10.41 19.05
C ALA A 539 -17.93 11.36 20.23
N LYS A 540 -17.57 12.63 19.93
CA LYS A 540 -17.45 13.69 20.94
C LYS A 540 -18.70 13.82 21.82
N TYR A 541 -19.88 13.54 21.27
CA TYR A 541 -21.16 13.64 21.97
C TYR A 541 -21.64 12.29 22.50
N LEU A 542 -21.51 11.24 21.68
CA LEU A 542 -22.10 9.92 21.97
C LEU A 542 -21.25 9.04 22.89
N GLN A 543 -19.96 9.34 23.06
CA GLN A 543 -19.06 8.60 23.96
C GLN A 543 -18.97 9.22 25.36
N HIS A 544 -19.55 10.41 25.57
CA HIS A 544 -19.50 11.16 26.84
C HIS A 544 -20.92 11.49 27.33
N PRO A 545 -21.77 10.47 27.58
CA PRO A 545 -23.14 10.67 28.03
C PRO A 545 -23.24 11.47 29.34
N GLU A 546 -22.20 11.45 30.18
CA GLU A 546 -22.08 12.24 31.39
C GLU A 546 -21.96 13.75 31.14
N GLU A 547 -21.46 14.15 29.98
CA GLU A 547 -21.31 15.57 29.60
C GLU A 547 -22.52 16.07 28.81
N TYR A 548 -23.08 15.24 27.92
CA TYR A 548 -24.11 15.66 26.96
C TYR A 548 -25.52 15.13 27.23
N GLY A 549 -25.68 14.19 28.16
CA GLY A 549 -26.98 13.64 28.55
C GLY A 549 -27.63 12.72 27.51
N ILE A 550 -26.93 12.34 26.45
CA ILE A 550 -27.47 11.48 25.38
C ILE A 550 -27.33 10.02 25.79
N SER A 551 -28.45 9.39 26.18
CA SER A 551 -28.47 7.94 26.42
C SER A 551 -28.51 7.16 25.11
N TRP A 552 -27.62 6.18 24.96
CA TRP A 552 -27.56 5.32 23.78
C TRP A 552 -28.82 4.46 23.59
N GLU A 553 -29.55 4.17 24.67
CA GLU A 553 -30.80 3.38 24.63
C GLU A 553 -31.91 4.08 23.85
N LYS A 554 -31.85 5.42 23.83
CA LYS A 554 -32.83 6.27 23.15
C LYS A 554 -32.42 6.63 21.72
N LEU A 555 -31.21 6.25 21.29
CA LEU A 555 -30.75 6.48 19.92
C LEU A 555 -31.49 5.58 18.93
N ASP A 556 -31.99 6.20 17.86
CA ASP A 556 -32.63 5.54 16.73
C ASP A 556 -32.25 6.22 15.41
N ASP A 557 -32.78 5.67 14.31
CA ASP A 557 -32.47 6.12 12.95
C ASP A 557 -32.78 7.61 12.73
N SER A 558 -33.80 8.17 13.40
CA SER A 558 -34.19 9.57 13.21
C SER A 558 -33.15 10.57 13.72
N PHE A 559 -32.38 10.20 14.75
CA PHE A 559 -31.27 11.02 15.21
C PHE A 559 -30.19 11.13 14.11
N PHE A 560 -29.79 9.99 13.54
CA PHE A 560 -28.76 9.95 12.51
C PHE A 560 -29.23 10.59 11.20
N ASP A 561 -30.46 10.32 10.78
CA ASP A 561 -31.10 10.95 9.63
C ASP A 561 -31.08 12.49 9.76
N TYR A 562 -31.41 13.04 10.93
CA TYR A 562 -31.36 14.48 11.13
C TYR A 562 -29.92 15.02 11.17
N VAL A 563 -29.03 14.47 12.01
CA VAL A 563 -27.70 15.07 12.22
C VAL A 563 -26.79 14.89 11.01
N LEU A 564 -26.93 13.81 10.25
CA LEU A 564 -26.08 13.49 9.10
C LEU A 564 -26.70 13.88 7.74
N LEU A 565 -28.02 13.77 7.59
CA LEU A 565 -28.70 14.00 6.29
C LEU A 565 -29.62 15.21 6.30
N GLY A 566 -30.07 15.65 7.49
CA GLY A 566 -30.99 16.78 7.62
C GLY A 566 -32.45 16.41 7.42
N GLU A 567 -32.74 15.12 7.50
CA GLU A 567 -34.08 14.56 7.34
C GLU A 567 -34.79 14.54 8.72
N GLY A 568 -36.02 15.06 8.80
CA GLY A 568 -36.84 15.04 10.02
C GLY A 568 -36.86 16.37 10.81
N ASP A 569 -37.49 16.34 12.00
CA ASP A 569 -37.67 17.51 12.89
C ASP A 569 -36.76 17.40 14.13
N PRO A 570 -35.83 18.36 14.37
CA PRO A 570 -34.94 18.33 15.52
C PRO A 570 -35.67 18.40 16.87
N ARG A 571 -36.87 18.99 16.92
CA ARG A 571 -37.65 19.07 18.18
C ARG A 571 -38.12 17.69 18.62
N ALA A 572 -38.63 16.90 17.69
CA ALA A 572 -39.05 15.53 17.95
C ALA A 572 -37.88 14.63 18.37
N VAL A 573 -36.71 14.80 17.74
CA VAL A 573 -35.48 14.07 18.11
C VAL A 573 -35.03 14.45 19.52
N ALA A 574 -35.01 15.75 19.83
CA ALA A 574 -34.61 16.28 21.13
C ALA A 574 -35.55 15.80 22.26
N GLU A 575 -36.87 15.86 22.04
CA GLU A 575 -37.88 15.36 22.98
C GLU A 575 -37.69 13.88 23.29
N ARG A 576 -37.49 13.05 22.26
CA ARG A 576 -37.27 11.61 22.42
C ARG A 576 -36.01 11.29 23.22
N LEU A 577 -34.90 11.96 22.89
CA LEU A 577 -33.63 11.76 23.59
C LEU A 577 -33.66 12.36 25.01
N GLY A 578 -34.54 13.33 25.26
CA GLY A 578 -34.61 14.07 26.52
C GLY A 578 -33.49 15.10 26.64
N VAL A 579 -33.10 15.72 25.53
CA VAL A 579 -32.04 16.75 25.46
C VAL A 579 -32.57 18.02 24.81
N SER A 580 -31.77 19.08 24.78
CA SER A 580 -32.18 20.34 24.16
C SER A 580 -32.11 20.30 22.63
N VAL A 581 -32.97 21.06 21.97
CA VAL A 581 -32.97 21.20 20.50
C VAL A 581 -31.65 21.79 20.01
N GLU A 582 -31.11 22.75 20.77
CA GLU A 582 -29.85 23.42 20.49
C GLU A 582 -28.68 22.44 20.47
N LEU A 583 -28.71 21.39 21.31
CA LEU A 583 -27.71 20.33 21.31
C LEU A 583 -27.75 19.53 20.00
N ILE A 584 -28.94 19.11 19.57
CA ILE A 584 -29.12 18.35 18.33
C ILE A 584 -28.68 19.16 17.11
N GLU A 585 -29.07 20.43 17.05
CA GLU A 585 -28.62 21.34 16.01
C GLU A 585 -27.11 21.61 16.05
N ARG A 586 -26.50 21.68 17.25
CA ARG A 586 -25.05 21.82 17.41
C ARG A 586 -24.32 20.60 16.84
N ILE A 587 -24.80 19.39 17.13
CA ILE A 587 -24.21 18.16 16.59
C ILE A 587 -24.26 18.18 15.05
N ARG A 588 -25.40 18.57 14.48
CA ARG A 588 -25.55 18.75 13.02
C ARG A 588 -24.57 19.78 12.46
N ARG A 589 -24.47 20.96 13.08
CA ARG A 589 -23.50 22.00 12.65
C ARG A 589 -22.07 21.50 12.70
N GLU A 590 -21.73 20.68 13.69
CA GLU A 590 -20.39 20.09 13.81
C GLU A 590 -20.11 19.08 12.69
N PHE A 591 -21.09 18.22 12.35
CA PHE A 591 -21.00 17.36 11.17
C PHE A 591 -20.82 18.16 9.87
N LEU A 592 -21.69 19.15 9.63
CA LEU A 592 -21.63 19.97 8.41
C LEU A 592 -20.33 20.78 8.29
N TYR A 593 -19.71 21.15 9.41
CA TYR A 593 -18.41 21.82 9.40
C TYR A 593 -17.29 20.85 9.02
N TRP A 594 -17.22 19.68 9.67
CA TRP A 594 -16.09 18.76 9.50
C TRP A 594 -16.18 17.89 8.25
N TYR A 595 -17.37 17.49 7.82
CA TYR A 595 -17.55 16.64 6.64
C TYR A 595 -17.52 17.47 5.35
N PRO A 596 -16.99 16.93 4.23
CA PRO A 596 -16.55 15.55 3.97
C PRO A 596 -15.18 15.18 4.55
N VAL A 597 -14.74 13.93 4.45
CA VAL A 597 -13.33 13.57 4.73
C VAL A 597 -12.42 14.21 3.67
N ASP A 598 -11.47 15.05 4.07
CA ASP A 598 -10.55 15.72 3.13
C ASP A 598 -9.43 14.82 2.64
N MET A 599 -8.92 13.95 3.53
CA MET A 599 -7.86 13.01 3.20
C MET A 599 -7.95 11.75 4.05
N ARG A 600 -7.70 10.59 3.44
CA ARG A 600 -7.57 9.31 4.14
C ARG A 600 -6.30 8.60 3.70
N ILE A 601 -5.31 8.49 4.60
CA ILE A 601 -4.02 7.86 4.28
C ILE A 601 -3.95 6.46 4.89
N SER A 602 -3.60 5.46 4.07
CA SER A 602 -3.63 4.04 4.42
C SER A 602 -2.46 3.24 3.82
N GLY A 603 -2.21 2.04 4.34
CA GLY A 603 -1.41 1.03 3.65
C GLY A 603 -2.07 0.56 2.34
N LYS A 604 -1.25 0.17 1.36
CA LYS A 604 -1.67 -0.31 0.03
C LYS A 604 -2.51 -1.60 0.06
N ASP A 605 -2.43 -2.36 1.15
CA ASP A 605 -3.22 -3.58 1.39
C ASP A 605 -4.73 -3.32 1.49
N LEU A 606 -5.13 -2.09 1.83
CA LEU A 606 -6.54 -1.68 1.92
C LEU A 606 -7.11 -1.13 0.60
N MET A 607 -6.26 -0.92 -0.42
CA MET A 607 -6.69 -0.46 -1.74
C MET A 607 -7.67 -1.41 -2.44
N PRO A 608 -7.44 -2.73 -2.50
CA PRO A 608 -8.38 -3.61 -3.18
C PRO A 608 -9.75 -3.61 -2.51
N ASN A 609 -9.87 -3.43 -1.19
CA ASN A 609 -11.09 -3.70 -0.43
C ASN A 609 -11.65 -2.47 0.30
N HIS A 610 -11.23 -2.22 1.53
CA HIS A 610 -11.71 -1.20 2.45
C HIS A 610 -11.85 0.19 1.81
N LEU A 611 -10.84 0.63 1.04
CA LEU A 611 -10.86 1.96 0.42
C LEU A 611 -11.87 2.07 -0.73
N VAL A 612 -12.14 0.95 -1.42
CA VAL A 612 -13.20 0.88 -2.43
C VAL A 612 -14.58 0.87 -1.74
N PHE A 613 -14.75 0.09 -0.67
CA PHE A 613 -15.99 0.03 0.10
C PHE A 613 -16.33 1.36 0.79
N PHE A 614 -15.29 2.07 1.25
CA PHE A 614 -15.39 3.45 1.72
C PHE A 614 -16.06 4.34 0.66
N ILE A 615 -15.65 4.28 -0.61
CA ILE A 615 -16.27 5.06 -1.69
C ILE A 615 -17.72 4.61 -1.91
N PHE A 616 -17.97 3.31 -2.10
CA PHE A 616 -19.31 2.78 -2.31
C PHE A 616 -20.27 3.24 -1.22
N HIS A 617 -19.96 3.02 0.06
CA HIS A 617 -20.90 3.38 1.13
C HIS A 617 -21.08 4.89 1.28
N HIS A 618 -20.06 5.71 0.99
CA HIS A 618 -20.23 7.16 1.02
C HIS A 618 -21.22 7.64 -0.05
N VAL A 619 -21.08 7.17 -1.29
CA VAL A 619 -21.98 7.57 -2.38
C VAL A 619 -23.39 7.01 -2.22
N ALA A 620 -23.53 5.88 -1.51
CA ALA A 620 -24.83 5.30 -1.20
C ALA A 620 -25.56 6.07 -0.09
N ILE A 621 -24.87 6.66 0.87
CA ILE A 621 -25.50 7.26 2.07
C ILE A 621 -25.59 8.78 1.98
N PHE A 622 -24.51 9.44 1.55
CA PHE A 622 -24.37 10.88 1.64
C PHE A 622 -24.59 11.60 0.30
N PRO A 623 -25.05 12.86 0.32
CA PRO A 623 -25.12 13.67 -0.89
C PRO A 623 -23.71 14.06 -1.40
N PRO A 624 -23.57 14.47 -2.67
CA PRO A 624 -22.26 14.69 -3.31
C PRO A 624 -21.30 15.65 -2.58
N GLU A 625 -21.81 16.67 -1.90
CA GLU A 625 -21.03 17.62 -1.10
C GLU A 625 -20.33 16.98 0.12
N HIS A 626 -20.78 15.79 0.51
CA HIS A 626 -20.27 15.01 1.65
C HIS A 626 -19.47 13.76 1.21
N TRP A 627 -19.25 13.59 -0.09
CA TRP A 627 -18.38 12.52 -0.61
C TRP A 627 -16.90 12.76 -0.26
N PRO A 628 -16.10 11.69 -0.09
CA PRO A 628 -14.68 11.78 0.17
C PRO A 628 -13.95 12.68 -0.84
N ARG A 629 -12.97 13.45 -0.37
CA ARG A 629 -12.19 14.34 -1.23
C ARG A 629 -10.82 13.80 -1.60
N GLY A 630 -10.26 12.84 -0.86
CA GLY A 630 -8.98 12.27 -1.25
C GLY A 630 -8.53 11.05 -0.47
N ILE A 631 -7.71 10.24 -1.12
CA ILE A 631 -7.07 9.04 -0.60
C ILE A 631 -5.57 9.13 -0.85
N GLY A 632 -4.78 8.84 0.18
CA GLY A 632 -3.35 8.61 0.06
C GLY A 632 -2.98 7.19 0.45
N VAL A 633 -1.93 6.66 -0.17
CA VAL A 633 -1.44 5.31 0.13
C VAL A 633 0.05 5.28 0.42
N ASN A 634 0.48 4.29 1.19
CA ASN A 634 1.88 3.94 1.40
C ASN A 634 2.12 2.43 1.30
N GLY A 635 3.34 2.04 0.96
CA GLY A 635 3.75 0.64 0.98
C GLY A 635 3.89 0.07 2.40
N TRP A 636 4.26 -1.21 2.46
CA TRP A 636 4.57 -1.89 3.71
C TRP A 636 5.91 -1.41 4.26
N VAL A 637 6.15 -1.66 5.54
CA VAL A 637 7.43 -1.34 6.18
C VAL A 637 8.28 -2.60 6.26
N ASN A 638 9.46 -2.54 5.65
CA ASN A 638 10.56 -3.48 5.86
C ASN A 638 11.49 -2.93 6.96
N VAL A 639 12.22 -3.82 7.63
CA VAL A 639 13.24 -3.45 8.62
C VAL A 639 14.57 -4.00 8.14
N ALA A 640 15.54 -3.11 7.94
CA ALA A 640 16.88 -3.43 7.41
C ALA A 640 16.85 -4.27 6.11
N GLY A 641 15.95 -3.89 5.18
CA GLY A 641 15.80 -4.54 3.87
C GLY A 641 15.01 -5.86 3.89
N GLU A 642 14.54 -6.31 5.05
CA GLU A 642 13.77 -7.54 5.18
C GLU A 642 12.32 -7.30 5.63
N LYS A 643 11.40 -8.12 5.12
CA LYS A 643 10.02 -8.16 5.61
C LYS A 643 10.00 -8.46 7.12
N MET A 644 9.24 -7.67 7.88
CA MET A 644 9.10 -7.87 9.32
C MET A 644 8.49 -9.23 9.64
N SER A 645 9.16 -10.02 10.48
CA SER A 645 8.68 -11.31 10.96
C SER A 645 9.20 -11.58 12.38
N LYS A 646 8.33 -12.12 13.24
CA LYS A 646 8.72 -12.59 14.56
C LYS A 646 9.78 -13.70 14.49
N SER A 647 9.70 -14.59 13.50
CA SER A 647 10.66 -15.71 13.36
C SER A 647 12.06 -15.26 12.97
N LYS A 648 12.18 -14.13 12.26
CA LYS A 648 13.47 -13.52 11.88
C LYS A 648 14.04 -12.61 12.97
N GLY A 649 13.28 -12.32 14.03
CA GLY A 649 13.70 -11.43 15.11
C GLY A 649 13.85 -9.95 14.70
N ASN A 650 13.28 -9.56 13.55
CA ASN A 650 13.27 -8.19 13.02
C ASN A 650 11.91 -7.48 13.18
N PHE A 651 11.01 -8.04 14.00
CA PHE A 651 9.73 -7.43 14.33
C PHE A 651 9.91 -6.47 15.51
N ILE A 652 9.64 -5.18 15.31
CA ILE A 652 9.80 -4.12 16.32
C ILE A 652 8.42 -3.55 16.68
N LEU A 653 8.06 -3.62 17.96
CA LEU A 653 6.88 -2.95 18.48
C LEU A 653 7.14 -1.44 18.59
N LEU A 654 6.08 -0.63 18.43
CA LEU A 654 6.19 0.82 18.58
C LEU A 654 6.75 1.17 19.97
N ARG A 655 6.23 0.55 21.04
CA ARG A 655 6.74 0.78 22.40
C ARG A 655 8.22 0.46 22.57
N GLU A 656 8.74 -0.54 21.87
CA GLU A 656 10.17 -0.86 21.92
C GLU A 656 10.98 0.24 21.25
N ALA A 657 10.54 0.71 20.07
CA ALA A 657 11.17 1.84 19.39
C ALA A 657 11.15 3.13 20.24
N LEU A 658 10.04 3.43 20.91
CA LEU A 658 9.92 4.58 21.82
C LEU A 658 10.84 4.46 23.04
N GLU A 659 11.06 3.25 23.55
CA GLU A 659 12.03 3.03 24.63
C GLU A 659 13.47 3.18 24.15
N TRP A 660 13.77 2.68 22.95
CA TRP A 660 15.12 2.63 22.37
C TRP A 660 15.62 3.98 21.87
N TRP A 661 14.77 4.78 21.23
CA TRP A 661 15.17 6.02 20.55
C TRP A 661 14.42 7.26 21.02
N GLY A 662 13.29 7.12 21.70
CA GLY A 662 12.35 8.22 21.94
C GLY A 662 11.39 8.42 20.76
N ALA A 663 10.35 9.21 20.98
CA ALA A 663 9.34 9.53 19.99
C ALA A 663 9.93 10.27 18.78
N ASP A 664 10.67 11.36 18.97
CA ASP A 664 11.11 12.20 17.84
C ASP A 664 12.10 11.47 16.92
N ALA A 665 13.05 10.73 17.48
CA ALA A 665 14.00 9.94 16.66
C ALA A 665 13.29 8.80 15.91
N THR A 666 12.31 8.13 16.54
CA THR A 666 11.49 7.11 15.87
C THR A 666 10.69 7.72 14.72
N ARG A 667 10.02 8.86 14.95
CA ARG A 667 9.26 9.59 13.93
C ARG A 667 10.14 10.03 12.77
N PHE A 668 11.33 10.55 13.06
CA PHE A 668 12.30 10.98 12.05
C PHE A 668 12.70 9.80 11.14
N ALA A 669 13.05 8.66 11.74
CA ALA A 669 13.44 7.47 11.00
C ALA A 669 12.28 6.86 10.18
N GLU A 670 11.06 6.82 10.73
CA GLU A 670 9.88 6.36 9.99
C GLU A 670 9.53 7.29 8.83
N ALA A 671 9.57 8.61 9.02
CA ALA A 671 9.33 9.56 7.95
C ALA A 671 10.40 9.47 6.84
N TYR A 672 11.64 9.14 7.21
CA TYR A 672 12.73 8.91 6.26
C TYR A 672 12.65 7.54 5.53
N ALA A 673 11.84 6.61 6.03
CA ALA A 673 11.76 5.24 5.51
C ALA A 673 11.14 5.16 4.10
N GLY A 674 10.23 6.07 3.74
CA GLY A 674 9.55 6.04 2.43
C GLY A 674 8.61 7.20 2.15
N ASN A 675 8.33 7.43 0.87
CA ASN A 675 7.39 8.43 0.37
C ASN A 675 5.97 7.85 0.22
N SER A 676 5.06 8.64 -0.35
CA SER A 676 3.74 8.17 -0.74
C SER A 676 3.85 7.18 -1.91
N GLY A 677 2.87 6.28 -2.04
CA GLY A 677 2.80 5.34 -3.16
C GLY A 677 2.84 3.87 -2.79
N LEU A 678 3.09 3.05 -3.80
CA LEU A 678 3.00 1.58 -3.72
C LEU A 678 4.32 0.92 -3.29
N ASP A 679 5.42 1.68 -3.34
CA ASP A 679 6.74 1.19 -2.96
C ASP A 679 6.84 0.98 -1.45
N ASP A 680 7.42 -0.14 -1.05
CA ASP A 680 7.63 -0.45 0.36
C ASP A 680 8.67 0.47 0.97
N ALA A 681 8.37 0.94 2.19
CA ALA A 681 9.27 1.73 3.00
C ALA A 681 10.32 0.82 3.66
N ASN A 682 11.51 1.37 3.93
CA ASN A 682 12.56 0.65 4.63
C ASN A 682 12.98 1.41 5.89
N PHE A 683 12.64 0.86 7.06
CA PHE A 683 13.08 1.37 8.34
C PHE A 683 14.47 0.81 8.66
N GLU A 684 15.45 1.70 8.80
CA GLU A 684 16.82 1.36 9.16
C GLU A 684 17.08 1.79 10.61
N PRO A 685 17.27 0.84 11.56
CA PRO A 685 17.57 1.17 12.96
C PRO A 685 18.77 2.11 13.13
N GLU A 686 19.76 2.04 12.24
CA GLU A 686 20.93 2.93 12.22
C GLU A 686 20.56 4.40 11.95
N ILE A 687 19.49 4.64 11.17
CA ILE A 687 18.95 5.98 10.95
C ILE A 687 18.28 6.48 12.23
N ALA A 688 17.57 5.62 12.97
CA ALA A 688 16.98 5.98 14.26
C ALA A 688 18.05 6.24 15.33
N ASP A 689 19.12 5.43 15.37
CA ASP A 689 20.28 5.68 16.23
C ASP A 689 20.89 7.06 15.94
N ARG A 690 21.12 7.37 14.65
CA ARG A 690 21.67 8.67 14.24
C ARG A 690 20.71 9.83 14.45
N ALA A 691 19.40 9.60 14.35
CA ALA A 691 18.37 10.61 14.56
C ALA A 691 18.47 11.21 15.97
N VAL A 692 18.77 10.41 16.99
CA VAL A 692 18.99 10.88 18.37
C VAL A 692 20.09 11.95 18.42
N ASP A 693 21.22 11.69 17.77
CA ASP A 693 22.35 12.61 17.76
C ASP A 693 22.04 13.89 16.98
N VAL A 694 21.58 13.77 15.74
CA VAL A 694 21.38 14.94 14.85
C VAL A 694 20.28 15.88 15.35
N LEU A 695 19.26 15.36 16.04
CA LEU A 695 18.21 16.18 16.63
C LEU A 695 18.74 17.00 17.81
N LEU A 696 19.53 16.39 18.71
CA LEU A 696 20.15 17.11 19.82
C LEU A 696 21.22 18.10 19.35
N GLU A 697 22.02 17.73 18.34
CA GLU A 697 22.97 18.64 17.69
C GLU A 697 22.25 19.85 17.08
N TRP A 698 21.09 19.63 16.44
CA TRP A 698 20.26 20.72 15.91
C TRP A 698 19.70 21.59 17.04
N TYR A 699 19.19 21.00 18.11
CA TYR A 699 18.72 21.74 19.29
C TYR A 699 19.82 22.62 19.89
N GLU A 700 21.01 22.06 20.14
CA GLU A 700 22.15 22.80 20.65
C GLU A 700 22.59 23.90 19.69
N PHE A 701 22.66 23.61 18.39
CA PHE A 701 23.02 24.58 17.37
C PHE A 701 22.02 25.75 17.35
N ALA A 702 20.72 25.47 17.29
CA ALA A 702 19.68 26.48 17.22
C ALA A 702 19.73 27.41 18.45
N VAL A 703 19.73 26.83 19.66
CA VAL A 703 19.74 27.61 20.91
C VAL A 703 21.02 28.42 21.08
N ASN A 704 22.18 27.83 20.75
CA ASN A 704 23.45 28.51 20.97
C ASN A 704 23.77 29.58 19.91
N ASN A 705 23.16 29.54 18.73
CA ASN A 705 23.51 30.44 17.62
C ASN A 705 22.42 31.45 17.26
N TYR A 706 21.21 31.30 17.80
CA TYR A 706 20.12 32.24 17.53
C TYR A 706 20.47 33.66 17.97
N GLY A 707 20.30 34.63 17.05
CA GLY A 707 20.61 36.04 17.30
C GLY A 707 22.11 36.40 17.29
N LYS A 708 23.00 35.47 16.92
CA LYS A 708 24.44 35.71 16.73
C LYS A 708 24.77 35.91 15.25
N GLY A 709 25.98 36.40 14.98
CA GLY A 709 26.50 36.61 13.63
C GLY A 709 26.76 38.08 13.32
N ARG A 710 27.23 38.35 12.11
CA ARG A 710 27.56 39.70 11.64
C ARG A 710 26.32 40.47 11.18
N GLU A 711 26.39 41.79 11.29
CA GLU A 711 25.33 42.72 10.84
C GLU A 711 25.46 43.09 9.36
N GLU A 712 26.68 43.19 8.83
CA GLU A 712 26.94 43.50 7.42
C GLU A 712 26.32 42.42 6.52
N ARG A 713 25.87 42.79 5.32
CA ARG A 713 25.35 41.87 4.30
C ARG A 713 26.36 41.69 3.16
N LEU A 714 26.73 40.46 2.86
CA LEU A 714 27.67 40.06 1.82
C LEU A 714 26.94 39.42 0.63
N PRO A 715 27.53 39.40 -0.58
CA PRO A 715 26.90 38.76 -1.75
C PRO A 715 26.51 37.28 -1.54
N ILE A 716 27.28 36.54 -0.74
CA ILE A 716 26.99 35.14 -0.38
C ILE A 716 25.70 34.98 0.45
N ASP A 717 25.22 36.05 1.09
CA ASP A 717 23.95 36.04 1.84
C ASP A 717 22.76 35.91 0.90
N ASP A 718 22.82 36.61 -0.23
CA ASP A 718 21.79 36.53 -1.26
C ASP A 718 21.71 35.14 -1.87
N TRP A 719 22.85 34.45 -2.00
CA TRP A 719 22.89 33.05 -2.38
C TRP A 719 22.17 32.17 -1.36
N PHE A 720 22.54 32.25 -0.08
CA PHE A 720 21.95 31.37 0.93
C PHE A 720 20.45 31.69 1.18
N GLU A 721 20.05 32.96 1.13
CA GLU A 721 18.64 33.38 1.18
C GLU A 721 17.84 32.81 0.00
N SER A 722 18.40 32.83 -1.21
CA SER A 722 17.79 32.19 -2.39
C SER A 722 17.60 30.69 -2.18
N ILE A 723 18.64 29.99 -1.73
CA ILE A 723 18.59 28.55 -1.47
C ILE A 723 17.56 28.22 -0.39
N LEU A 724 17.48 29.02 0.68
CA LEU A 724 16.52 28.84 1.76
C LEU A 724 15.08 28.90 1.24
N HIS A 725 14.71 29.97 0.52
CA HIS A 725 13.34 30.12 0.02
C HIS A 725 12.99 29.16 -1.12
N ARG A 726 13.95 28.81 -1.98
CA ARG A 726 13.75 27.75 -3.00
C ARG A 726 13.52 26.40 -2.35
N THR A 727 14.35 26.03 -1.37
CA THR A 727 14.20 24.76 -0.64
C THR A 727 12.85 24.71 0.08
N LEU A 728 12.43 25.81 0.69
CA LEU A 728 11.14 25.90 1.36
C LEU A 728 9.97 25.65 0.39
N LYS A 729 10.02 26.21 -0.83
CA LYS A 729 9.04 25.92 -1.88
C LYS A 729 9.03 24.43 -2.26
N GLU A 730 10.20 23.84 -2.49
CA GLU A 730 10.31 22.42 -2.85
C GLU A 730 9.83 21.48 -1.74
N VAL A 731 10.07 21.85 -0.47
CA VAL A 731 9.55 21.14 0.70
C VAL A 731 8.04 21.24 0.75
N GLU A 732 7.45 22.42 0.52
CA GLU A 732 5.99 22.59 0.47
C GLU A 732 5.35 21.69 -0.60
N GLU A 733 5.96 21.61 -1.79
CA GLU A 733 5.51 20.70 -2.86
C GLU A 733 5.56 19.22 -2.45
N CYS A 734 6.63 18.80 -1.76
CA CYS A 734 6.73 17.45 -1.20
C CYS A 734 5.68 17.19 -0.12
N MET A 735 5.48 18.13 0.81
CA MET A 735 4.49 18.01 1.88
C MET A 735 3.07 17.88 1.32
N GLU A 736 2.70 18.67 0.30
CA GLU A 736 1.41 18.56 -0.38
C GLU A 736 1.19 17.20 -1.05
N ARG A 737 2.25 16.53 -1.51
CA ARG A 737 2.19 15.19 -2.12
C ARG A 737 2.31 14.05 -1.09
N ALA A 738 2.51 14.38 0.19
CA ALA A 738 2.88 13.44 1.23
C ALA A 738 4.23 12.72 0.97
N ASP A 739 5.15 13.35 0.22
CA ASP A 739 6.50 12.83 -0.04
C ASP A 739 7.45 13.24 1.09
N PHE A 740 7.17 12.70 2.26
CA PHE A 740 7.78 13.06 3.54
C PHE A 740 9.27 12.77 3.65
N LYS A 741 9.76 11.71 3.01
CA LYS A 741 11.20 11.42 2.96
C LYS A 741 11.93 12.51 2.16
N ASP A 742 11.39 12.90 1.02
CA ASP A 742 12.00 13.94 0.18
C ASP A 742 11.91 15.31 0.85
N ALA A 743 10.81 15.61 1.55
CA ALA A 743 10.67 16.80 2.37
C ALA A 743 11.75 16.87 3.46
N LEU A 744 12.03 15.77 4.17
CA LEU A 744 13.11 15.70 5.16
C LEU A 744 14.50 15.83 4.53
N ILE A 745 14.76 15.15 3.41
CA ILE A 745 16.04 15.24 2.69
C ILE A 745 16.32 16.70 2.30
N LYS A 746 15.35 17.38 1.70
CA LYS A 746 15.51 18.77 1.25
C LYS A 746 15.55 19.74 2.43
N GLY A 747 14.55 19.67 3.30
CA GLY A 747 14.32 20.64 4.38
C GLY A 747 15.31 20.53 5.55
N PHE A 748 15.91 19.35 5.75
CA PHE A 748 16.91 19.13 6.79
C PHE A 748 18.31 18.96 6.21
N PHE A 749 18.57 17.84 5.55
CA PHE A 749 19.94 17.47 5.15
C PHE A 749 20.54 18.40 4.09
N ASN A 750 19.81 18.68 3.00
CA ASN A 750 20.30 19.56 1.92
C ASN A 750 20.44 21.00 2.40
N LEU A 751 19.48 21.50 3.17
CA LEU A 751 19.53 22.85 3.71
C LEU A 751 20.70 23.02 4.70
N GLN A 752 20.97 22.03 5.56
CA GLN A 752 22.15 22.03 6.43
C GLN A 752 23.46 21.96 5.63
N ASN A 753 23.51 21.18 4.54
CA ASN A 753 24.67 21.15 3.64
C ASN A 753 24.92 22.53 3.01
N ALA A 754 23.85 23.20 2.54
CA ALA A 754 23.94 24.55 2.00
C ALA A 754 24.42 25.55 3.07
N PHE A 755 23.91 25.45 4.29
CA PHE A 755 24.36 26.28 5.41
C PHE A 755 25.82 26.02 5.80
N ARG A 756 26.28 24.76 5.80
CA ARG A 756 27.70 24.44 6.02
C ARG A 756 28.60 25.08 4.96
N TRP A 757 28.17 25.08 3.69
CA TRP A 757 28.89 25.80 2.64
C TRP A 757 28.89 27.30 2.87
N TYR A 758 27.72 27.88 3.20
CA TYR A 758 27.57 29.29 3.54
C TYR A 758 28.58 29.70 4.62
N LEU A 759 28.62 28.93 5.71
CA LEU A 759 29.53 29.15 6.83
C LEU A 759 31.01 29.03 6.42
N ARG A 760 31.35 28.03 5.60
CA ARG A 760 32.70 27.89 5.05
C ARG A 760 33.13 29.09 4.21
N ARG A 761 32.19 29.68 3.45
CA ARG A 761 32.42 30.83 2.56
C ARG A 761 32.63 32.13 3.33
N CYS A 762 31.73 32.47 4.24
CA CYS A 762 31.78 33.75 4.95
C CYS A 762 32.50 33.69 6.30
N GLY A 763 32.73 32.50 6.87
CA GLY A 763 33.25 32.30 8.22
C GLY A 763 32.19 32.59 9.28
N GLU A 764 31.69 33.83 9.32
CA GLU A 764 30.62 34.28 10.19
C GLU A 764 29.36 34.61 9.37
N PRO A 765 28.19 34.03 9.70
CA PRO A 765 26.96 34.22 8.94
C PRO A 765 26.29 35.55 9.27
N ASN A 766 25.47 36.08 8.35
CA ASN A 766 24.62 37.23 8.66
C ASN A 766 23.60 36.86 9.75
N LYS A 767 23.47 37.73 10.74
CA LYS A 767 22.65 37.52 11.94
C LYS A 767 21.17 37.29 11.65
N GLU A 768 20.56 38.15 10.83
CA GLU A 768 19.13 38.03 10.51
C GLU A 768 18.86 36.83 9.61
N LEU A 769 19.77 36.50 8.70
CA LEU A 769 19.63 35.32 7.85
C LEU A 769 19.82 34.02 8.63
N LEU A 770 20.75 33.97 9.58
CA LEU A 770 20.91 32.84 10.51
C LEU A 770 19.66 32.64 11.36
N LYS A 771 19.07 33.74 11.85
CA LYS A 771 17.82 33.74 12.59
C LYS A 771 16.67 33.16 11.75
N GLU A 772 16.49 33.64 10.51
CA GLU A 772 15.48 33.13 9.57
C GLU A 772 15.72 31.65 9.25
N PHE A 773 16.96 31.22 9.02
CA PHE A 773 17.30 29.80 8.79
C PHE A 773 16.92 28.90 9.97
N ILE A 774 17.28 29.28 11.20
CA ILE A 774 16.96 28.50 12.41
C ILE A 774 15.45 28.37 12.57
N GLU A 775 14.70 29.47 12.39
CA GLU A 775 13.23 29.45 12.49
C GLU A 775 12.60 28.59 11.39
N VAL A 776 12.99 28.79 10.13
CA VAL A 776 12.45 28.05 8.99
C VAL A 776 12.72 26.56 9.12
N GLN A 777 13.96 26.16 9.43
CA GLN A 777 14.30 24.74 9.58
C GLN A 777 13.57 24.11 10.77
N THR A 778 13.42 24.83 11.89
CA THR A 778 12.65 24.34 13.05
C THR A 778 11.17 24.13 12.70
N LEU A 779 10.57 25.05 11.95
CA LEU A 779 9.18 24.94 11.52
C LEU A 779 8.98 23.85 10.47
N ILE A 780 9.91 23.67 9.52
CA ILE A 780 9.90 22.55 8.56
C ILE A 780 9.95 21.20 9.30
N LEU A 781 10.74 21.08 10.36
CA LEU A 781 10.87 19.87 11.16
C LEU A 781 9.68 19.61 12.09
N THR A 782 8.91 20.64 12.45
CA THR A 782 7.85 20.54 13.47
C THR A 782 6.81 19.43 13.19
N PRO A 783 6.35 19.18 11.95
CA PRO A 783 5.48 18.04 11.65
C PRO A 783 6.13 16.67 11.92
N PHE A 784 7.45 16.57 11.79
CA PHE A 784 8.22 15.32 11.90
C PHE A 784 8.67 15.06 13.32
N THR A 785 9.29 16.04 13.97
CA THR A 785 9.88 15.94 15.32
C THR A 785 9.35 17.05 16.22
N PRO A 786 8.05 17.01 16.58
CA PRO A 786 7.37 18.13 17.20
C PRO A 786 7.93 18.44 18.60
N HIS A 787 8.36 17.45 19.39
CA HIS A 787 8.71 17.69 20.79
C HIS A 787 9.98 18.53 20.93
N ILE A 788 11.04 18.18 20.19
CA ILE A 788 12.28 18.94 20.18
C ILE A 788 12.09 20.30 19.51
N CYS A 789 11.22 20.41 18.50
CA CYS A 789 10.92 21.69 17.87
C CYS A 789 10.17 22.64 18.81
N GLU A 790 9.25 22.14 19.64
CA GLU A 790 8.64 22.95 20.71
C GLU A 790 9.69 23.41 21.73
N GLU A 791 10.63 22.54 22.12
CA GLU A 791 11.71 22.92 23.04
C GLU A 791 12.60 24.00 22.43
N ILE A 792 13.00 23.86 21.16
CA ILE A 792 13.73 24.89 20.43
C ILE A 792 12.91 26.18 20.45
N TRP A 793 11.66 26.14 19.99
CA TRP A 793 10.79 27.31 19.89
C TRP A 793 10.67 28.09 21.21
N GLU A 794 10.47 27.39 22.33
CA GLU A 794 10.47 28.00 23.66
C GLU A 794 11.83 28.63 24.01
N LYS A 795 12.94 27.92 23.76
CA LYS A 795 14.29 28.41 24.05
C LYS A 795 14.71 29.60 23.19
N LEU A 796 14.15 29.72 21.97
CA LEU A 796 14.31 30.89 21.12
C LEU A 796 13.52 32.11 21.62
N GLY A 797 12.75 31.97 22.71
CA GLY A 797 11.90 33.03 23.27
C GLY A 797 10.63 33.30 22.46
N LYS A 798 10.23 32.35 21.61
CA LYS A 798 9.00 32.48 20.82
C LYS A 798 7.78 32.21 21.69
N SER A 799 6.66 32.83 21.32
CA SER A 799 5.38 32.67 22.02
C SER A 799 4.53 31.58 21.38
N GLY A 800 3.64 30.98 22.19
CA GLY A 800 2.76 29.91 21.75
C GLY A 800 3.49 28.59 21.50
N PHE A 801 2.78 27.65 20.85
CA PHE A 801 3.31 26.34 20.47
C PHE A 801 3.85 26.37 19.04
N ALA A 802 4.99 25.74 18.80
CA ALA A 802 5.53 25.50 17.45
C ALA A 802 4.50 24.77 16.58
N SER A 803 3.76 23.83 17.17
CA SER A 803 2.68 23.07 16.50
C SER A 803 1.52 23.94 16.00
N LEU A 804 1.40 25.18 16.47
CA LEU A 804 0.38 26.17 16.07
C LEU A 804 0.98 27.36 15.31
N ALA A 805 2.31 27.42 15.16
CA ALA A 805 2.97 28.48 14.42
C ALA A 805 2.62 28.38 12.93
N PRO A 806 2.50 29.52 12.22
CA PRO A 806 2.26 29.50 10.79
C PRO A 806 3.42 28.83 10.06
N TRP A 807 3.09 28.07 9.01
CA TRP A 807 4.08 27.48 8.13
C TRP A 807 4.91 28.60 7.47
N PRO A 808 6.25 28.48 7.42
CA PRO A 808 7.07 29.50 6.78
C PRO A 808 6.73 29.56 5.28
N GLU A 809 6.36 30.73 4.78
CA GLU A 809 6.03 30.89 3.36
C GLU A 809 7.27 31.24 2.52
N PRO A 810 7.47 30.59 1.36
CA PRO A 810 8.58 30.94 0.48
C PRO A 810 8.35 32.32 -0.16
N LYS A 811 9.31 33.23 0.04
CA LYS A 811 9.34 34.55 -0.58
C LYS A 811 10.02 34.43 -1.93
N LEU A 812 9.24 34.21 -3.00
CA LEU A 812 9.74 33.92 -4.34
C LEU A 812 10.58 35.08 -4.91
N GLU A 813 10.30 36.31 -4.50
CA GLU A 813 11.06 37.51 -4.84
C GLU A 813 12.50 37.51 -4.27
N ARG A 814 12.78 36.66 -3.27
CA ARG A 814 14.12 36.46 -2.71
C ARG A 814 14.88 35.30 -3.36
N VAL A 815 14.23 34.51 -4.21
CA VAL A 815 14.91 33.51 -5.02
C VAL A 815 15.63 34.24 -6.15
N LYS A 816 16.96 34.19 -6.14
CA LYS A 816 17.87 34.86 -7.06
C LYS A 816 18.68 33.82 -7.86
N PRO A 817 18.16 33.33 -8.99
CA PRO A 817 18.87 32.35 -9.82
C PRO A 817 20.26 32.81 -10.26
N GLU A 818 20.48 34.12 -10.47
CA GLU A 818 21.81 34.62 -10.80
C GLU A 818 22.81 34.47 -9.64
N ALA A 819 22.38 34.64 -8.39
CA ALA A 819 23.23 34.43 -7.21
C ALA A 819 23.57 32.93 -7.04
N GLU A 820 22.61 32.05 -7.29
CA GLU A 820 22.82 30.60 -7.33
C GLU A 820 23.84 30.18 -8.38
N ALA A 821 23.69 30.67 -9.62
CA ALA A 821 24.62 30.39 -10.70
C ALA A 821 26.02 30.97 -10.43
N ALA A 822 26.10 32.20 -9.90
CA ALA A 822 27.38 32.84 -9.59
C ALA A 822 28.17 32.08 -8.51
N GLU A 823 27.52 31.59 -7.46
CA GLU A 823 28.20 30.80 -6.43
C GLU A 823 28.57 29.38 -6.92
N GLU A 824 27.81 28.82 -7.85
CA GLU A 824 28.19 27.56 -8.50
C GLU A 824 29.46 27.73 -9.38
N ILE A 825 29.63 28.89 -10.02
CA ILE A 825 30.90 29.25 -10.68
C ILE A 825 32.02 29.31 -9.64
N VAL A 826 31.80 29.95 -8.48
CA VAL A 826 32.80 30.04 -7.41
C VAL A 826 33.24 28.64 -6.94
N ARG A 827 32.29 27.72 -6.75
CA ARG A 827 32.57 26.33 -6.40
C ARG A 827 33.38 25.60 -7.46
N SER A 828 32.93 25.68 -8.72
CA SER A 828 33.59 25.04 -9.86
C SER A 828 35.03 25.55 -10.01
N VAL A 829 35.24 26.86 -9.83
CA VAL A 829 36.58 27.46 -9.91
C VAL A 829 37.47 27.05 -8.75
N LEU A 830 36.93 26.85 -7.54
CA LEU A 830 37.71 26.30 -6.42
C LEU A 830 38.24 24.89 -6.75
N GLU A 831 37.38 24.03 -7.29
CA GLU A 831 37.73 22.66 -7.67
C GLU A 831 38.75 22.65 -8.81
N ASP A 832 38.48 23.36 -9.91
CA ASP A 832 39.42 23.51 -11.03
C ASP A 832 40.77 24.09 -10.55
N ALA A 833 40.77 25.06 -9.63
CA ALA A 833 42.00 25.65 -9.10
C ALA A 833 42.81 24.66 -8.26
N ARG A 834 42.14 23.81 -7.45
CA ARG A 834 42.80 22.73 -6.69
C ARG A 834 43.46 21.73 -7.60
N GLU A 835 42.76 21.28 -8.64
CA GLU A 835 43.30 20.34 -9.62
C GLU A 835 44.52 20.94 -10.34
N VAL A 836 44.41 22.19 -10.79
CA VAL A 836 45.51 22.88 -11.47
C VAL A 836 46.71 23.04 -10.53
N LEU A 837 46.50 23.44 -9.27
CA LEU A 837 47.58 23.58 -8.29
C LEU A 837 48.26 22.24 -7.99
N ALA A 838 47.51 21.14 -7.90
CA ALA A 838 48.06 19.81 -7.66
C ALA A 838 49.00 19.33 -8.79
N LEU A 839 48.85 19.87 -10.00
CA LEU A 839 49.66 19.53 -11.17
C LEU A 839 50.90 20.41 -11.35
N VAL A 840 51.02 21.51 -10.60
CA VAL A 840 52.13 22.46 -10.74
C VAL A 840 53.38 21.93 -10.05
N LYS A 841 54.49 21.89 -10.78
CA LYS A 841 55.82 21.55 -10.24
C LYS A 841 56.50 22.81 -9.70
N GLY A 842 56.68 22.90 -8.38
CA GLY A 842 57.30 24.03 -7.70
C GLY A 842 56.41 24.62 -6.59
N THR A 843 56.85 25.69 -5.93
CA THR A 843 56.05 26.39 -4.91
C THR A 843 55.28 27.53 -5.57
N PRO A 844 53.95 27.41 -5.73
CA PRO A 844 53.14 28.46 -6.36
C PRO A 844 53.09 29.71 -5.46
N ARG A 845 53.25 30.89 -6.06
CA ARG A 845 53.24 32.19 -5.38
C ARG A 845 51.86 32.85 -5.47
N GLU A 846 51.23 32.77 -6.63
CA GLU A 846 49.88 33.32 -6.85
C GLU A 846 49.07 32.51 -7.86
N VAL A 847 47.75 32.51 -7.68
CA VAL A 847 46.75 32.04 -8.65
C VAL A 847 46.02 33.26 -9.21
N LEU A 848 46.01 33.36 -10.54
CA LEU A 848 45.24 34.37 -11.26
C LEU A 848 44.01 33.72 -11.89
N LEU A 849 42.85 34.27 -11.55
CA LEU A 849 41.56 33.92 -12.16
C LEU A 849 41.23 34.99 -13.20
N VAL A 850 41.21 34.64 -14.48
CA VAL A 850 40.96 35.59 -15.57
C VAL A 850 39.55 35.41 -16.10
N VAL A 851 38.70 36.39 -15.86
CA VAL A 851 37.31 36.46 -16.32
C VAL A 851 37.28 36.85 -17.80
N ALA A 852 36.47 36.14 -18.58
CA ALA A 852 36.35 36.32 -20.03
C ALA A 852 35.98 37.76 -20.44
N ALA A 853 36.31 38.12 -21.68
CA ALA A 853 35.92 39.39 -22.31
C ALA A 853 34.41 39.47 -22.59
N GLU A 854 33.86 40.68 -22.60
CA GLU A 854 32.41 40.96 -22.71
C GLU A 854 31.76 40.26 -23.92
N TRP A 855 32.41 40.34 -25.08
CA TRP A 855 31.88 39.76 -26.33
C TRP A 855 31.66 38.24 -26.24
N LYS A 856 32.40 37.54 -25.37
CA LYS A 856 32.21 36.10 -25.14
C LYS A 856 30.93 35.82 -24.36
N TYR A 857 30.55 36.69 -23.44
CA TYR A 857 29.27 36.62 -22.72
C TYR A 857 28.11 36.85 -23.67
N GLU A 858 28.20 37.85 -24.56
CA GLU A 858 27.18 38.08 -25.58
C GLU A 858 27.02 36.88 -26.51
N PHE A 859 28.14 36.29 -26.96
CA PHE A 859 28.12 35.07 -27.76
C PHE A 859 27.43 33.91 -27.03
N ALA A 860 27.81 33.64 -25.78
CA ALA A 860 27.25 32.57 -24.98
C ALA A 860 25.75 32.78 -24.67
N LYS A 861 25.35 34.03 -24.37
CA LYS A 861 23.96 34.41 -24.13
C LYS A 861 23.10 34.14 -25.38
N ARG A 862 23.54 34.59 -26.55
CA ARG A 862 22.83 34.34 -27.82
C ARG A 862 22.71 32.84 -28.10
N ALA A 863 23.76 32.06 -27.84
CA ALA A 863 23.70 30.61 -28.00
C ALA A 863 22.69 29.97 -27.03
N SER A 864 22.69 30.38 -25.75
CA SER A 864 21.77 29.89 -24.73
C SER A 864 20.30 30.21 -25.06
N GLU A 865 20.02 31.43 -25.55
CA GLU A 865 18.67 31.84 -26.00
C GLU A 865 18.14 30.99 -27.15
N GLN A 866 18.99 30.62 -28.12
CA GLN A 866 18.59 29.74 -29.22
C GLN A 866 18.34 28.31 -28.76
N VAL A 867 19.16 27.79 -27.84
CA VAL A 867 18.92 26.48 -27.21
C VAL A 867 17.60 26.48 -26.44
N GLY A 868 17.28 27.58 -25.74
CA GLY A 868 16.00 27.76 -25.05
C GLY A 868 14.78 27.74 -25.98
N LYS A 869 14.97 28.08 -27.27
CA LYS A 869 13.94 27.98 -28.32
C LYS A 869 13.85 26.59 -28.98
N GLY A 870 14.60 25.61 -28.49
CA GLY A 870 14.63 24.24 -29.02
C GLY A 870 15.62 24.02 -30.17
N VAL A 871 16.48 24.99 -30.49
CA VAL A 871 17.52 24.82 -31.53
C VAL A 871 18.63 23.91 -31.00
N PRO A 872 19.09 22.89 -31.77
CA PRO A 872 20.21 22.05 -31.35
C PRO A 872 21.47 22.87 -31.05
N LEU A 873 22.19 22.51 -29.98
CA LEU A 873 23.34 23.26 -29.47
C LEU A 873 24.37 23.65 -30.54
N ARG A 874 24.75 22.73 -31.43
CA ARG A 874 25.74 23.01 -32.48
C ARG A 874 25.25 24.04 -33.49
N GLU A 875 23.95 24.06 -33.76
CA GLU A 875 23.33 25.03 -34.66
C GLU A 875 23.17 26.38 -33.97
N ALA A 876 22.72 26.39 -32.71
CA ALA A 876 22.67 27.58 -31.87
C ALA A 876 24.03 28.30 -31.77
N LEU A 877 25.11 27.55 -31.57
CA LEU A 877 26.49 28.09 -31.53
C LEU A 877 26.92 28.66 -32.89
N ARG A 878 26.52 28.03 -34.02
CA ARG A 878 26.80 28.55 -35.37
C ARG A 878 26.03 29.82 -35.68
N LEU A 879 24.78 29.91 -35.24
CA LEU A 879 23.95 31.12 -35.37
C LEU A 879 24.51 32.26 -34.53
N ALA A 880 24.94 31.99 -33.29
CA ALA A 880 25.63 32.99 -32.47
C ALA A 880 26.94 33.45 -33.12
N LEU A 881 27.67 32.54 -33.77
CA LEU A 881 28.92 32.83 -34.48
C LEU A 881 28.71 33.74 -35.71
N SER A 882 27.64 33.53 -36.48
CA SER A 882 27.37 34.33 -37.69
C SER A 882 27.03 35.79 -37.36
N GLN A 883 26.53 36.06 -36.16
CA GLN A 883 26.16 37.39 -35.68
C GLN A 883 27.30 38.15 -34.97
N LEU A 884 28.51 37.59 -34.92
CA LEU A 884 29.70 38.28 -34.44
C LEU A 884 30.38 39.07 -35.56
N GLU A 885 31.05 40.15 -35.16
CA GLU A 885 31.93 40.95 -36.03
C GLU A 885 32.98 40.07 -36.73
N PRO A 886 33.30 40.29 -38.02
CA PRO A 886 34.23 39.45 -38.78
C PRO A 886 35.60 39.28 -38.11
N SER A 887 36.10 40.29 -37.40
CA SER A 887 37.36 40.26 -36.65
C SER A 887 37.36 39.26 -35.49
N LEU A 888 36.19 38.98 -34.89
CA LEU A 888 36.04 38.07 -33.74
C LEU A 888 35.71 36.63 -34.16
N ARG A 889 35.19 36.39 -35.37
CA ARG A 889 34.77 35.06 -35.84
C ARG A 889 35.90 34.02 -35.81
N LYS A 890 37.15 34.43 -36.09
CA LYS A 890 38.32 33.52 -36.06
C LYS A 890 38.65 33.05 -34.64
N GLN A 891 38.47 33.90 -33.63
CA GLN A 891 38.66 33.54 -32.22
C GLN A 891 37.47 32.76 -31.67
N ALA A 892 36.25 33.09 -32.10
CA ALA A 892 35.02 32.46 -31.67
C ALA A 892 34.85 31.00 -32.14
N GLY A 893 35.53 30.58 -33.22
CA GLY A 893 35.54 29.18 -33.66
C GLY A 893 36.02 28.19 -32.58
N LYS A 894 36.99 28.59 -31.75
CA LYS A 894 37.43 27.79 -30.59
C LYS A 894 36.37 27.70 -29.49
N LEU A 895 35.59 28.78 -29.29
CA LEU A 895 34.51 28.81 -28.29
C LEU A 895 33.40 27.80 -28.63
N VAL A 896 33.06 27.66 -29.92
CA VAL A 896 32.07 26.67 -30.39
C VAL A 896 32.48 25.26 -29.96
N GLU A 897 33.75 24.90 -30.15
CA GLU A 897 34.24 23.57 -29.77
C GLU A 897 34.23 23.37 -28.25
N MET A 898 34.59 24.40 -27.47
CA MET A 898 34.61 24.32 -26.02
C MET A 898 33.21 24.22 -25.41
N TYR A 899 32.23 25.00 -25.89
CA TYR A 899 30.83 24.88 -25.45
C TYR A 899 30.16 23.59 -25.93
N ALA A 900 30.54 23.07 -27.10
CA ALA A 900 30.07 21.76 -27.55
C ALA A 900 30.58 20.61 -26.66
N LYS A 901 31.80 20.74 -26.09
CA LYS A 901 32.37 19.77 -25.14
C LYS A 901 31.80 19.92 -23.73
N ASN A 902 31.44 21.14 -23.32
CA ASN A 902 30.86 21.39 -22.01
C ASN A 902 29.59 22.27 -22.07
N PRO A 903 28.43 21.69 -22.43
CA PRO A 903 27.18 22.43 -22.59
C PRO A 903 26.63 23.04 -21.30
N SER A 904 27.00 22.51 -20.13
CA SER A 904 26.47 22.98 -18.83
C SER A 904 26.86 24.43 -18.52
N LEU A 905 27.97 24.91 -19.07
CA LEU A 905 28.41 26.30 -18.92
C LEU A 905 27.37 27.32 -19.41
N LEU A 906 26.55 26.97 -20.41
CA LEU A 906 25.47 27.84 -20.90
C LEU A 906 24.32 27.99 -19.90
N ARG A 907 24.19 27.06 -18.93
CA ARG A 907 23.19 27.11 -17.86
C ARG A 907 23.64 27.93 -16.65
N LEU A 908 24.94 28.19 -16.53
CA LEU A 908 25.55 28.96 -15.45
C LEU A 908 25.82 30.42 -15.84
N LEU A 909 25.31 30.87 -17.00
CA LEU A 909 25.58 32.22 -17.48
C LEU A 909 24.95 33.27 -16.56
N VAL A 910 25.80 34.16 -16.08
CA VAL A 910 25.42 35.38 -15.37
C VAL A 910 26.02 36.58 -16.11
N PRO A 911 25.52 37.82 -15.89
CA PRO A 911 26.18 39.00 -16.40
C PRO A 911 27.64 39.03 -15.98
N ARG A 912 28.53 39.46 -16.89
CA ARG A 912 29.99 39.46 -16.63
C ARG A 912 30.36 40.15 -15.33
N GLN A 913 29.71 41.27 -15.04
CA GLN A 913 29.94 42.03 -13.81
C GLN A 913 29.64 41.20 -12.56
N VAL A 914 28.56 40.41 -12.58
CA VAL A 914 28.17 39.52 -11.49
C VAL A 914 29.20 38.39 -11.30
N GLU A 915 29.66 37.75 -12.38
CA GLU A 915 30.72 36.72 -12.29
C GLU A 915 32.02 37.31 -11.72
N TYR A 916 32.42 38.49 -12.21
CA TYR A 916 33.62 39.19 -11.74
C TYR A 916 33.51 39.55 -10.24
N GLU A 917 32.38 40.08 -9.80
CA GLU A 917 32.13 40.43 -8.39
C GLU A 917 32.07 39.20 -7.47
N ALA A 918 31.43 38.12 -7.91
CA ALA A 918 31.37 36.86 -7.16
C ALA A 918 32.76 36.26 -6.94
N LEU A 919 33.58 36.18 -7.99
CA LEU A 919 34.96 35.70 -7.89
C LEU A 919 35.84 36.65 -7.06
N SER A 920 35.68 37.96 -7.24
CA SER A 920 36.49 38.95 -6.52
C SER A 920 36.18 38.93 -5.02
N SER A 921 34.90 38.91 -4.64
CA SER A 921 34.47 38.78 -3.25
C SER A 921 34.85 37.43 -2.63
N ALA A 922 35.05 36.38 -3.43
CA ALA A 922 35.54 35.08 -3.00
C ALA A 922 37.07 34.98 -2.87
N SER A 923 37.85 36.02 -3.22
CA SER A 923 39.32 35.93 -3.28
C SER A 923 39.96 35.54 -1.94
N SER A 924 39.55 36.17 -0.84
CA SER A 924 40.05 35.82 0.51
C SER A 924 39.68 34.39 0.92
N PHE A 925 38.54 33.89 0.46
CA PHE A 925 38.14 32.50 0.68
C PHE A 925 39.01 31.53 -0.12
N TYR A 926 39.25 31.81 -1.40
CA TYR A 926 40.17 31.00 -2.21
C TYR A 926 41.57 30.97 -1.61
N GLU A 927 42.08 32.10 -1.10
CA GLU A 927 43.39 32.15 -0.46
C GLU A 927 43.50 31.21 0.74
N ARG A 928 42.47 31.20 1.61
CA ARG A 928 42.40 30.26 2.74
C ARG A 928 42.33 28.80 2.29
N GLU A 929 41.52 28.53 1.27
CA GLU A 929 41.22 27.16 0.82
C GLU A 929 42.30 26.52 -0.04
N LEU A 930 43.08 27.35 -0.75
CA LEU A 930 44.16 26.93 -1.65
C LEU A 930 45.55 27.11 -1.01
N GLY A 931 45.66 27.90 0.06
CA GLY A 931 46.93 28.18 0.73
C GLY A 931 47.90 29.06 -0.08
N VAL A 932 47.40 29.76 -1.10
CA VAL A 932 48.18 30.60 -2.03
C VAL A 932 47.41 31.88 -2.33
N LYS A 933 48.12 32.98 -2.62
CA LYS A 933 47.51 34.28 -2.95
C LYS A 933 46.64 34.17 -4.21
N VAL A 934 45.46 34.77 -4.23
CA VAL A 934 44.50 34.67 -5.36
C VAL A 934 44.10 36.06 -5.83
N ARG A 935 44.17 36.31 -7.14
CA ARG A 935 43.74 37.58 -7.75
C ARG A 935 42.82 37.35 -8.93
N VAL A 936 41.77 38.16 -9.02
CA VAL A 936 40.82 38.13 -10.13
C VAL A 936 41.11 39.27 -11.09
N LEU A 937 41.28 38.93 -12.36
CA LEU A 937 41.57 39.86 -13.44
C LEU A 937 40.52 39.76 -14.55
N ARG A 938 40.32 40.85 -15.29
CA ARG A 938 39.58 40.82 -16.54
C ARG A 938 40.53 40.49 -17.69
N GLU A 939 40.06 39.76 -18.69
CA GLU A 939 40.86 39.31 -19.84
C GLU A 939 41.64 40.46 -20.51
N GLU A 940 41.04 41.64 -20.63
CA GLU A 940 41.67 42.82 -21.25
C GLU A 940 42.86 43.36 -20.43
N GLY A 941 42.93 43.04 -19.13
CA GLY A 941 44.00 43.46 -18.21
C GLY A 941 45.00 42.36 -17.86
N ALA A 942 44.88 41.15 -18.45
CA ALA A 942 45.68 39.98 -18.06
C ALA A 942 46.94 39.74 -18.93
N GLY A 943 47.10 40.48 -20.04
CA GLY A 943 48.19 40.27 -21.01
C GLY A 943 48.01 39.01 -21.88
N GLU A 944 49.08 38.53 -22.51
CA GLU A 944 49.03 37.26 -23.26
C GLU A 944 48.87 36.07 -22.31
N ILE A 945 47.70 35.45 -22.35
CA ILE A 945 47.35 34.27 -21.57
C ILE A 945 47.25 33.04 -22.49
N GLY A 946 48.01 31.98 -22.19
CA GLY A 946 48.03 30.74 -22.98
C GLY A 946 46.76 29.88 -22.88
N LYS A 947 45.76 30.33 -22.12
CA LYS A 947 44.46 29.66 -21.92
C LYS A 947 43.33 30.60 -22.34
N VAL A 948 42.27 30.05 -22.93
CA VAL A 948 41.10 30.83 -23.37
C VAL A 948 40.06 30.86 -22.23
N PRO A 949 39.85 32.00 -21.55
CA PRO A 949 38.80 32.10 -20.55
C PRO A 949 37.42 32.09 -21.24
N LEU A 950 36.44 31.48 -20.57
CA LEU A 950 35.04 31.43 -20.99
C LEU A 950 34.13 32.03 -19.91
N PRO A 951 32.97 32.59 -20.28
CA PRO A 951 31.87 32.80 -19.34
C PRO A 951 31.58 31.54 -18.52
N ALA A 952 31.41 31.70 -17.21
CA ALA A 952 31.25 30.64 -16.22
C ALA A 952 32.45 29.67 -16.06
N ARG A 953 33.57 29.93 -16.74
CA ARG A 953 34.82 29.16 -16.60
C ARG A 953 36.04 30.06 -16.83
N PRO A 954 36.42 30.88 -15.84
CA PRO A 954 37.58 31.75 -15.95
C PRO A 954 38.86 30.94 -16.18
N ALA A 955 39.84 31.54 -16.85
CA ALA A 955 41.14 30.90 -17.03
C ALA A 955 41.92 30.94 -15.71
N ILE A 956 42.44 29.79 -15.29
CA ILE A 956 43.24 29.65 -14.07
C ILE A 956 44.73 29.57 -14.45
N LEU A 957 45.50 30.53 -13.95
CA LEU A 957 46.96 30.61 -14.14
C LEU A 957 47.64 30.53 -12.79
N VAL A 958 48.65 29.67 -12.66
CA VAL A 958 49.46 29.55 -11.45
C VAL A 958 50.85 30.09 -11.76
N ARG A 959 51.37 30.95 -10.89
CA ARG A 959 52.67 31.60 -11.02
C ARG A 959 53.60 31.25 -9.87
#